data_AF-F6D1T6-F1
#
_entry.id   AF-F6D1T6-F1
#
_cell.length_a   1.000
_cell.length_b   1.000
_cell.length_c   1.000
_cell.angle_alpha   90.00
_cell.angle_beta   90.00
_cell.angle_gamma   90.00
#
_symmetry.space_group_name_H-M   'P 1'
#
loop_
_entity.id
_entity.type
_entity.pdbx_description
1 polymer ?
#
loop_
_entity_poly.entity_id
_entity_poly.type
_entity_poly.pdbx_seq_one_letter_code
_entity_poly.pdbx_strand_id
1 'polypeptide(L)'
;MYVNNYISQVTKGMSPDQYKEVAEELKTHILDSADAIAAEKNVEVDENIIREAISRMGPAEKMAKMYPKKKSWKLNSIVDSDICAKCGTCTVICPNNILSFEGKPELTEECLRNGHGMCFEVCPRVSSGKYQIKIRENFKEDYYYGKGDLKGQDGGAVTAFLKHLLDINKIDGAIVVGDEHWKPVSLIVQDAEDLLQTSKSKYSISTLEALKTAGEMGLQKVAVVALPCQINGLRKLQYFPYLAKHEEELGKSGKPAKLPKIEYLIGLFCTEKFDYGNIKEILKDNSINIKDAEKFDVKMGKLLVYVNGEEKKIDLKKIELCSGCNMCRDFDAELADVSIGSTGSPNGYSTIIIRTEKGEEIKNALELKEGVDVGAVEKLQSFKLKRFVRELKRRKENDEFVSFYWASDYAGVSKRSDGTYFIRIRAKPAGWYDVDEVKEVLDIAERYNARIKLTNRGAYEIHDISGFDVEEVALELNEKGLTTGSEGPLVRAILACPGKENCGSGLIDTTEICNIIEDKFKEKPTPYKFKIAISGCPNKCMRPQIHDTGIVGIKFPKTNEDKCNGCGRCSEVCKVEAINIRGETSYTNYNICIGCGKCQKACPHEAREVKEEGFMVYIGGKGGREIVEGASMKLKSVDEITNFIDGVLTVYNRYADKPQRERLAGTMKRIGQTKFLDEVKKVVEG
;
A
#
# COMPACT_ATOMS: atom_id res chain seq x y z
N MET A 1 -48.21 14.28 -15.44
CA MET A 1 -47.26 15.02 -16.32
C MET A 1 -46.63 16.22 -15.62
N TYR A 2 -47.40 17.10 -14.95
CA TYR A 2 -46.90 18.31 -14.28
C TYR A 2 -45.87 18.04 -13.17
N VAL A 3 -46.11 17.02 -12.34
CA VAL A 3 -45.17 16.57 -11.29
C VAL A 3 -43.80 16.22 -11.88
N ASN A 4 -43.77 15.36 -12.90
CA ASN A 4 -42.51 14.95 -13.54
C ASN A 4 -41.78 16.11 -14.21
N ASN A 5 -42.50 17.05 -14.82
CA ASN A 5 -41.88 18.24 -15.42
C ASN A 5 -41.25 19.14 -14.36
N TYR A 6 -41.96 19.39 -13.25
CA TYR A 6 -41.44 20.18 -12.14
C TYR A 6 -40.21 19.52 -11.51
N ILE A 7 -40.28 18.21 -11.21
CA ILE A 7 -39.15 17.43 -10.72
C ILE A 7 -37.96 17.50 -11.69
N SER A 8 -38.18 17.33 -12.99
CA SER A 8 -37.11 17.42 -13.99
C SER A 8 -36.44 18.79 -14.04
N GLN A 9 -37.18 19.87 -13.76
CA GLN A 9 -36.62 21.22 -13.71
C GLN A 9 -35.82 21.44 -12.42
N VAL A 10 -36.33 20.99 -11.27
CA VAL A 10 -35.64 21.08 -9.98
C VAL A 10 -34.35 20.26 -9.96
N THR A 11 -34.39 19.06 -10.55
CA THR A 11 -33.26 18.10 -10.52
C THR A 11 -32.26 18.27 -11.67
N LYS A 12 -32.41 19.34 -12.47
CA LYS A 12 -31.56 19.57 -13.65
C LYS A 12 -30.07 19.68 -13.26
N GLY A 13 -29.26 18.74 -13.73
CA GLY A 13 -27.81 18.72 -13.48
C GLY A 13 -27.40 18.06 -12.15
N MET A 14 -28.32 17.36 -11.47
CA MET A 14 -28.01 16.47 -10.35
C MET A 14 -27.41 15.13 -10.85
N SER A 15 -26.64 14.46 -9.99
CA SER A 15 -26.18 13.09 -10.26
C SER A 15 -27.34 12.08 -10.26
N PRO A 16 -27.21 10.89 -10.89
CA PRO A 16 -28.30 9.90 -10.91
C PRO A 16 -28.83 9.51 -9.52
N ASP A 17 -27.94 9.38 -8.54
CA ASP A 17 -28.31 9.04 -7.16
C ASP A 17 -29.08 10.18 -6.49
N GLN A 18 -28.59 11.41 -6.64
CA GLN A 18 -29.24 12.61 -6.09
C GLN A 18 -30.58 12.88 -6.78
N TYR A 19 -30.66 12.64 -8.10
CA TYR A 19 -31.91 12.71 -8.85
C TYR A 19 -32.96 11.78 -8.25
N LYS A 20 -32.59 10.52 -7.99
CA LYS A 20 -33.52 9.51 -7.47
C LYS A 20 -34.07 9.90 -6.08
N GLU A 21 -33.18 10.34 -5.19
CA GLU A 21 -33.53 10.78 -3.84
C GLU A 21 -34.46 12.00 -3.85
N VAL A 22 -34.05 13.08 -4.53
CA VAL A 22 -34.82 14.34 -4.60
C VAL A 22 -36.13 14.16 -5.37
N ALA A 23 -36.16 13.30 -6.40
CA ALA A 23 -37.37 13.02 -7.16
C ALA A 23 -38.43 12.31 -6.31
N GLU A 24 -38.05 11.31 -5.51
CA GLU A 24 -38.98 10.61 -4.61
C GLU A 24 -39.49 11.52 -3.50
N GLU A 25 -38.61 12.31 -2.88
CA GLU A 25 -38.97 13.29 -1.85
C GLU A 25 -39.94 14.35 -2.38
N LEU A 26 -39.60 14.99 -3.50
CA LEU A 26 -40.46 16.01 -4.12
C LEU A 26 -41.79 15.44 -4.57
N LYS A 27 -41.80 14.23 -5.12
CA LYS A 27 -43.04 13.56 -5.54
C LYS A 27 -43.95 13.32 -4.34
N THR A 28 -43.39 12.84 -3.23
CA THR A 28 -44.13 12.63 -1.98
C THR A 28 -44.71 13.95 -1.47
N HIS A 29 -43.89 14.99 -1.33
CA HIS A 29 -44.36 16.29 -0.86
C HIS A 29 -45.43 16.94 -1.75
N ILE A 30 -45.32 16.81 -3.07
CA ILE A 30 -46.32 17.34 -4.00
C ILE A 30 -47.66 16.63 -3.82
N LEU A 31 -47.65 15.30 -3.64
CA LEU A 31 -48.85 14.50 -3.44
C LEU A 31 -49.49 14.78 -2.06
N ASP A 32 -48.70 14.80 -0.99
CA ASP A 32 -49.19 15.14 0.36
C ASP A 32 -49.80 16.55 0.40
N SER A 33 -49.16 17.51 -0.27
CA SER A 33 -49.70 18.86 -0.40
C SER A 33 -50.97 18.89 -1.26
N ALA A 34 -51.07 18.06 -2.30
CA ALA A 34 -52.27 17.99 -3.13
C ALA A 34 -53.45 17.38 -2.35
N ASP A 35 -53.21 16.33 -1.57
CA ASP A 35 -54.21 15.70 -0.70
C ASP A 35 -54.74 16.68 0.35
N ALA A 36 -53.84 17.46 0.98
CA ALA A 36 -54.23 18.50 1.93
C ALA A 36 -55.12 19.58 1.27
N ILE A 37 -54.79 20.03 0.07
CA ILE A 37 -55.57 21.05 -0.66
C ILE A 37 -56.92 20.49 -1.11
N ALA A 38 -56.96 19.23 -1.57
CA ALA A 38 -58.19 18.54 -1.95
C ALA A 38 -59.14 18.39 -0.75
N ALA A 39 -58.61 18.02 0.41
CA ALA A 39 -59.36 17.92 1.66
C ALA A 39 -59.90 19.29 2.12
N GLU A 40 -59.12 20.36 2.04
CA GLU A 40 -59.56 21.74 2.34
C GLU A 40 -60.73 22.19 1.45
N LYS A 41 -60.73 21.75 0.19
CA LYS A 41 -61.72 22.14 -0.82
C LYS A 41 -62.88 21.16 -0.95
N ASN A 42 -62.85 20.05 -0.22
CA ASN A 42 -63.81 18.94 -0.31
C ASN A 42 -64.02 18.45 -1.76
N VAL A 43 -62.92 18.30 -2.49
CA VAL A 43 -62.86 17.78 -3.87
C VAL A 43 -61.87 16.63 -3.96
N GLU A 44 -61.93 15.85 -5.03
CA GLU A 44 -60.89 14.85 -5.33
C GLU A 44 -59.64 15.53 -5.93
N VAL A 45 -58.48 14.88 -5.79
CA VAL A 45 -57.24 15.36 -6.40
C VAL A 45 -57.35 15.30 -7.92
N ASP A 46 -57.38 16.46 -8.56
CA ASP A 46 -57.35 16.61 -10.01
C ASP A 46 -56.08 17.35 -10.49
N GLU A 47 -55.97 17.59 -11.80
CA GLU A 47 -54.82 18.32 -12.35
C GLU A 47 -54.70 19.76 -11.83
N ASN A 48 -55.80 20.40 -11.45
CA ASN A 48 -55.80 21.77 -10.93
C ASN A 48 -55.24 21.80 -9.51
N ILE A 49 -55.63 20.83 -8.67
CA ILE A 49 -55.10 20.67 -7.32
C ILE A 49 -53.59 20.40 -7.35
N ILE A 50 -53.12 19.54 -8.26
CA ILE A 50 -51.67 19.26 -8.41
C ILE A 50 -50.91 20.52 -8.85
N ARG A 51 -51.46 21.31 -9.77
CA ARG A 51 -50.85 22.59 -10.19
C ARG A 51 -50.79 23.60 -9.05
N GLU A 52 -51.83 23.65 -8.21
CA GLU A 52 -51.86 24.51 -7.03
C GLU A 52 -50.81 24.07 -5.99
N ALA A 53 -50.70 22.77 -5.72
CA ALA A 53 -49.67 22.21 -4.84
C ALA A 53 -48.26 22.61 -5.30
N ILE A 54 -47.95 22.42 -6.59
CA ILE A 54 -46.68 22.85 -7.19
C ILE A 54 -46.50 24.37 -7.08
N SER A 55 -47.55 25.15 -7.30
CA SER A 55 -47.49 26.61 -7.18
C SER A 55 -47.17 27.08 -5.75
N ARG A 56 -47.66 26.38 -4.71
CA ARG A 56 -47.36 26.69 -3.30
C ARG A 56 -45.89 26.43 -2.96
N MET A 57 -45.24 25.47 -3.62
CA MET A 57 -43.81 25.18 -3.45
C MET A 57 -42.91 26.25 -4.10
N GLY A 58 -43.43 26.98 -5.09
CA GLY A 58 -42.73 28.09 -5.76
C GLY A 58 -41.89 27.66 -6.98
N PRO A 59 -41.09 28.57 -7.55
CA PRO A 59 -40.34 28.32 -8.77
C PRO A 59 -39.32 27.18 -8.65
N ALA A 60 -39.16 26.39 -9.71
CA ALA A 60 -38.25 25.25 -9.72
C ALA A 60 -36.80 25.67 -9.44
N GLU A 61 -36.37 26.86 -9.86
CA GLU A 61 -35.03 27.39 -9.58
C GLU A 61 -34.81 27.69 -8.09
N LYS A 62 -35.86 28.09 -7.38
CA LYS A 62 -35.80 28.32 -5.93
C LYS A 62 -35.74 27.00 -5.19
N MET A 63 -36.57 26.02 -5.58
CA MET A 63 -36.51 24.68 -5.02
C MET A 63 -35.18 23.99 -5.31
N ALA A 64 -34.61 24.14 -6.51
CA ALA A 64 -33.30 23.58 -6.85
C ALA A 64 -32.18 24.09 -5.93
N LYS A 65 -32.25 25.34 -5.47
CA LYS A 65 -31.28 25.90 -4.51
C LYS A 65 -31.40 25.32 -3.10
N MET A 66 -32.55 24.73 -2.76
CA MET A 66 -32.75 24.05 -1.47
C MET A 66 -32.06 22.68 -1.45
N TYR A 67 -31.76 22.11 -2.62
CA TYR A 67 -31.03 20.86 -2.77
C TYR A 67 -29.60 21.13 -3.26
N PRO A 68 -28.63 21.40 -2.36
CA PRO A 68 -27.24 21.63 -2.79
C PRO A 68 -26.74 20.42 -3.59
N LYS A 69 -25.98 20.67 -4.65
CA LYS A 69 -25.34 19.59 -5.42
C LYS A 69 -24.53 18.72 -4.47
N LYS A 70 -24.79 17.40 -4.49
CA LYS A 70 -24.02 16.44 -3.70
C LYS A 70 -22.59 16.47 -4.20
N LYS A 71 -21.66 16.92 -3.35
CA LYS A 71 -20.24 16.98 -3.69
C LYS A 71 -19.74 15.56 -3.92
N SER A 72 -19.24 15.30 -5.13
CA SER A 72 -18.67 13.99 -5.46
C SER A 72 -17.42 13.75 -4.64
N TRP A 73 -17.43 12.70 -3.82
CA TRP A 73 -16.27 12.27 -3.04
C TRP A 73 -16.18 10.76 -2.99
N LYS A 74 -15.04 10.22 -3.44
CA LYS A 74 -14.84 8.78 -3.54
C LYS A 74 -14.84 8.06 -2.18
N LEU A 75 -14.56 8.80 -1.11
CA LEU A 75 -14.60 8.29 0.26
C LEU A 75 -16.00 8.29 0.89
N ASN A 76 -17.04 8.78 0.21
CA ASN A 76 -18.42 8.69 0.74
C ASN A 76 -18.80 7.24 1.09
N SER A 77 -18.43 6.27 0.24
CA SER A 77 -18.64 4.83 0.53
C SER A 77 -17.96 4.35 1.83
N ILE A 78 -16.88 5.00 2.26
CA ILE A 78 -16.18 4.67 3.52
C ILE A 78 -16.80 5.42 4.69
N VAL A 79 -17.13 6.70 4.49
CA VAL A 79 -17.59 7.62 5.52
C VAL A 79 -19.04 7.37 5.89
N ASP A 80 -19.91 7.20 4.90
CA ASP A 80 -21.34 7.04 5.10
C ASP A 80 -21.75 5.60 5.43
N SER A 81 -20.87 4.62 5.18
CA SER A 81 -21.10 3.21 5.54
C SER A 81 -20.45 2.79 6.86
N ASP A 82 -20.10 3.75 7.72
CA ASP A 82 -19.59 3.48 9.08
C ASP A 82 -18.28 2.69 9.16
N ILE A 83 -17.49 2.69 8.08
CA ILE A 83 -16.17 2.03 8.03
C ILE A 83 -15.05 3.01 8.41
N CYS A 84 -15.29 4.31 8.22
CA CYS A 84 -14.31 5.36 8.43
C CYS A 84 -13.68 5.27 9.82
N ALA A 85 -12.36 5.11 9.84
CA ALA A 85 -11.61 5.03 11.08
C ALA A 85 -11.49 6.39 11.79
N LYS A 86 -12.06 7.47 11.26
CA LYS A 86 -11.94 8.84 11.79
C LYS A 86 -10.49 9.19 12.17
N CYS A 87 -9.54 8.96 11.25
CA CYS A 87 -8.09 9.12 11.52
C CYS A 87 -7.54 10.51 11.14
N GLY A 88 -8.27 11.31 10.36
CA GLY A 88 -7.84 12.65 9.95
C GLY A 88 -6.77 12.70 8.85
N THR A 89 -6.23 11.57 8.37
CA THR A 89 -5.20 11.58 7.31
C THR A 89 -5.68 12.27 6.02
N CYS A 90 -6.97 12.16 5.70
CA CYS A 90 -7.58 12.81 4.54
C CYS A 90 -7.55 14.34 4.60
N THR A 91 -7.71 14.94 5.80
CA THR A 91 -7.69 16.39 5.96
C THR A 91 -6.27 16.93 5.83
N VAL A 92 -5.30 16.24 6.44
CA VAL A 92 -3.87 16.60 6.39
C VAL A 92 -3.34 16.62 4.96
N ILE A 93 -3.63 15.60 4.16
CA ILE A 93 -3.07 15.49 2.80
C ILE A 93 -3.76 16.40 1.77
N CYS A 94 -4.90 16.99 2.11
CA CYS A 94 -5.65 17.82 1.18
C CYS A 94 -4.91 19.16 0.97
N PRO A 95 -4.40 19.46 -0.24
CA PRO A 95 -3.67 20.69 -0.49
C PRO A 95 -4.59 21.92 -0.55
N ASN A 96 -5.90 21.70 -0.69
CA ASN A 96 -6.90 22.77 -0.87
C ASN A 96 -7.70 23.11 0.39
N ASN A 97 -7.48 22.44 1.52
CA ASN A 97 -8.23 22.67 2.78
C ASN A 97 -9.76 22.57 2.66
N ILE A 98 -10.27 21.72 1.76
CA ILE A 98 -11.71 21.59 1.49
C ILE A 98 -12.39 20.48 2.30
N LEU A 99 -11.77 20.00 3.38
CA LEU A 99 -12.32 18.97 4.25
C LEU A 99 -12.44 19.51 5.67
N SER A 100 -13.66 19.51 6.22
CA SER A 100 -13.91 19.72 7.64
C SER A 100 -13.90 18.39 8.38
N PHE A 101 -13.81 18.44 9.71
CA PHE A 101 -13.82 17.25 10.56
C PHE A 101 -14.68 17.49 11.81
N GLU A 102 -16.00 17.52 11.61
CA GLU A 102 -16.98 17.63 12.70
C GLU A 102 -17.63 16.25 12.92
N GLY A 103 -17.02 15.45 13.79
CA GLY A 103 -17.43 14.06 14.03
C GLY A 103 -17.03 13.09 12.91
N LYS A 104 -17.26 13.44 11.64
CA LYS A 104 -16.79 12.72 10.45
C LYS A 104 -16.19 13.70 9.43
N PRO A 105 -15.30 13.24 8.54
CA PRO A 105 -14.74 14.11 7.51
C PRO A 105 -15.78 14.41 6.42
N GLU A 106 -15.93 15.67 6.04
CA GLU A 106 -16.89 16.11 5.01
C GLU A 106 -16.28 17.17 4.09
N LEU A 107 -16.70 17.18 2.83
CA LEU A 107 -16.26 18.20 1.88
C LEU A 107 -16.97 19.53 2.12
N THR A 108 -16.21 20.60 2.38
CA THR A 108 -16.74 21.97 2.50
C THR A 108 -16.96 22.62 1.13
N GLU A 109 -16.14 22.27 0.13
CA GLU A 109 -16.21 22.74 -1.25
C GLU A 109 -16.13 21.57 -2.25
N GLU A 110 -16.40 21.84 -3.54
CA GLU A 110 -16.15 20.85 -4.59
C GLU A 110 -14.66 20.52 -4.70
N CYS A 111 -14.35 19.23 -4.80
CA CYS A 111 -13.00 18.77 -5.03
C CYS A 111 -12.58 19.02 -6.48
N LEU A 112 -11.43 19.67 -6.68
CA LEU A 112 -10.86 19.95 -8.00
C LEU A 112 -10.56 18.69 -8.83
N ARG A 113 -10.45 17.52 -8.17
CA ARG A 113 -10.32 16.21 -8.82
C ARG A 113 -11.62 15.41 -8.86
N ASN A 114 -12.77 16.08 -8.74
CA ASN A 114 -14.08 15.44 -8.72
C ASN A 114 -14.14 14.27 -7.72
N GLY A 115 -13.63 14.49 -6.51
CA GLY A 115 -13.63 13.50 -5.43
C GLY A 115 -12.50 12.46 -5.46
N HIS A 116 -11.59 12.53 -6.44
CA HIS A 116 -10.47 11.59 -6.64
C HIS A 116 -9.13 12.14 -6.08
N GLY A 117 -9.18 12.88 -4.99
CA GLY A 117 -7.99 13.48 -4.37
C GLY A 117 -7.08 12.45 -3.69
N MET A 118 -5.88 12.89 -3.28
CA MET A 118 -4.91 12.05 -2.55
C MET A 118 -5.48 11.42 -1.27
N CYS A 119 -6.50 12.05 -0.68
CA CYS A 119 -7.22 11.52 0.49
C CYS A 119 -7.70 10.09 0.28
N PHE A 120 -8.10 9.71 -0.95
CA PHE A 120 -8.51 8.36 -1.28
C PHE A 120 -7.33 7.36 -1.20
N GLU A 121 -6.18 7.74 -1.79
CA GLU A 121 -4.98 6.90 -1.83
C GLU A 121 -4.40 6.64 -0.44
N VAL A 122 -4.47 7.62 0.47
CA VAL A 122 -3.90 7.50 1.83
C VAL A 122 -4.88 6.92 2.85
N CYS A 123 -6.18 6.83 2.51
CA CYS A 123 -7.18 6.32 3.44
C CYS A 123 -6.87 4.85 3.82
N PRO A 124 -6.69 4.52 5.11
CA PRO A 124 -6.37 3.16 5.54
C PRO A 124 -7.54 2.19 5.34
N ARG A 125 -8.76 2.72 5.11
CA ARG A 125 -9.96 1.94 4.81
C ARG A 125 -10.22 1.73 3.33
N VAL A 126 -9.43 2.33 2.45
CA VAL A 126 -9.42 2.02 1.01
C VAL A 126 -8.43 0.89 0.73
N SER A 127 -7.25 0.97 1.35
CA SER A 127 -6.22 -0.06 1.31
C SER A 127 -5.31 0.14 2.52
N SER A 128 -4.89 -0.94 3.18
CA SER A 128 -3.89 -0.88 4.24
C SER A 128 -2.51 -0.48 3.71
N GLY A 129 -2.16 -0.88 2.48
CA GLY A 129 -0.81 -0.77 1.93
C GLY A 129 0.23 -1.64 2.64
N LYS A 130 -0.21 -2.49 3.58
CA LYS A 130 0.64 -3.14 4.58
C LYS A 130 1.73 -4.01 3.96
N TYR A 131 1.40 -4.86 2.98
CA TYR A 131 2.41 -5.69 2.32
C TYR A 131 3.52 -4.85 1.68
N GLN A 132 3.15 -3.82 0.91
CA GLN A 132 4.11 -2.96 0.20
C GLN A 132 4.99 -2.15 1.14
N ILE A 133 4.48 -1.78 2.31
CA ILE A 133 5.25 -1.11 3.36
C ILE A 133 6.17 -2.14 4.04
N LYS A 134 5.67 -3.33 4.41
CA LYS A 134 6.45 -4.37 5.10
C LYS A 134 7.61 -4.94 4.29
N ILE A 135 7.55 -4.94 2.96
CA ILE A 135 8.70 -5.37 2.14
C ILE A 135 9.79 -4.28 2.03
N ARG A 136 9.46 -3.02 2.36
CA ARG A 136 10.38 -1.86 2.29
C ARG A 136 10.98 -1.53 3.64
N GLU A 137 10.21 -1.72 4.69
CA GLU A 137 10.63 -1.61 6.07
C GLU A 137 10.90 -3.00 6.61
N ASN A 138 12.11 -3.26 7.09
CA ASN A 138 12.46 -4.54 7.70
C ASN A 138 11.86 -4.65 9.10
N PHE A 139 10.54 -4.81 9.19
CA PHE A 139 9.83 -4.84 10.45
C PHE A 139 10.21 -6.06 11.29
N LYS A 140 10.31 -5.84 12.59
CA LYS A 140 10.51 -6.88 13.61
C LYS A 140 9.54 -6.69 14.78
N GLU A 141 9.59 -7.60 15.74
CA GLU A 141 8.77 -7.53 16.96
C GLU A 141 9.61 -7.91 18.18
N ASP A 142 10.40 -6.96 18.66
CA ASP A 142 11.19 -7.17 19.88
C ASP A 142 10.43 -6.59 21.08
N TYR A 143 10.09 -7.45 22.05
CA TYR A 143 9.26 -7.11 23.20
C TYR A 143 10.10 -6.77 24.42
N TYR A 144 9.88 -5.57 24.97
CA TYR A 144 10.48 -5.11 26.23
C TYR A 144 9.42 -4.42 27.09
N TYR A 145 9.72 -4.24 28.37
CA TYR A 145 9.04 -3.25 29.18
C TYR A 145 10.04 -2.25 29.74
N GLY A 146 9.59 -1.01 29.92
CA GLY A 146 10.42 0.10 30.37
C GLY A 146 9.61 1.16 31.09
N LYS A 147 10.30 2.02 31.82
CA LYS A 147 9.72 3.14 32.55
C LYS A 147 10.58 4.36 32.33
N GLY A 148 9.97 5.48 31.98
CA GLY A 148 10.62 6.77 31.90
C GLY A 148 10.69 7.47 33.26
N ASP A 149 11.65 8.39 33.38
CA ASP A 149 11.90 9.15 34.62
C ASP A 149 10.84 10.22 34.90
N LEU A 150 10.02 10.55 33.91
CA LEU A 150 8.97 11.58 34.00
C LEU A 150 7.63 10.97 34.40
N LYS A 151 6.88 11.67 35.27
CA LYS A 151 5.49 11.30 35.59
C LYS A 151 4.64 11.40 34.33
N GLY A 152 4.16 10.27 33.83
CA GLY A 152 3.25 10.17 32.69
C GLY A 152 2.40 8.91 32.76
N GLN A 153 1.40 8.80 31.87
CA GLN A 153 0.59 7.59 31.76
C GLN A 153 1.46 6.38 31.35
N ASP A 154 1.11 5.21 31.88
CA ASP A 154 1.73 3.92 31.55
C ASP A 154 3.26 3.94 31.77
N GLY A 155 3.75 4.65 32.77
CA GLY A 155 5.19 4.69 33.08
C GLY A 155 6.00 5.69 32.25
N GLY A 156 5.38 6.58 31.48
CA GLY A 156 6.05 7.76 30.89
C GLY A 156 7.01 7.47 29.72
N ALA A 157 6.96 6.26 29.15
CA ALA A 157 7.88 5.83 28.09
C ALA A 157 7.82 6.72 26.83
N VAL A 158 6.62 7.07 26.36
CA VAL A 158 6.44 7.97 25.20
C VAL A 158 7.09 9.34 25.45
N THR A 159 6.81 9.94 26.61
CA THR A 159 7.31 11.26 26.99
C THR A 159 8.83 11.27 27.08
N ALA A 160 9.42 10.28 27.75
CA ALA A 160 10.87 10.17 27.86
C ALA A 160 11.55 9.92 26.51
N PHE A 161 10.94 9.12 25.62
CA PHE A 161 11.47 8.94 24.27
C PHE A 161 11.40 10.22 23.42
N LEU A 162 10.28 10.94 23.44
CA LEU A 162 10.17 12.22 22.74
C LEU A 162 11.16 13.26 23.26
N LYS A 163 11.33 13.35 24.58
CA LYS A 163 12.33 14.22 25.22
C LYS A 163 13.73 13.88 24.71
N HIS A 164 14.12 12.61 24.75
CA HIS A 164 15.42 12.18 24.21
C HIS A 164 15.60 12.63 22.75
N LEU A 165 14.61 12.40 21.89
CA LEU A 165 14.68 12.78 20.47
C LEU A 165 14.82 14.29 20.24
N LEU A 166 14.16 15.12 21.07
CA LEU A 166 14.30 16.58 21.06
C LEU A 166 15.69 17.00 21.57
N ASP A 167 16.13 16.47 22.71
CA ASP A 167 17.41 16.81 23.35
C ASP A 167 18.61 16.53 22.42
N ILE A 168 18.56 15.44 21.64
CA ILE A 168 19.61 15.10 20.67
C ILE A 168 19.37 15.70 19.27
N ASN A 169 18.37 16.57 19.10
CA ASN A 169 18.01 17.25 17.85
C ASN A 169 17.74 16.28 16.68
N LYS A 170 17.16 15.10 16.94
CA LYS A 170 16.72 14.19 15.87
C LYS A 170 15.38 14.62 15.27
N ILE A 171 14.59 15.40 16.01
CA ILE A 171 13.32 16.00 15.56
C ILE A 171 13.28 17.48 15.96
N ASP A 172 12.57 18.28 15.17
CA ASP A 172 12.33 19.71 15.43
C ASP A 172 11.06 19.95 16.27
N GLY A 173 10.21 18.91 16.37
CA GLY A 173 8.99 18.94 17.15
C GLY A 173 8.30 17.57 17.20
N ALA A 174 7.43 17.40 18.19
CA ALA A 174 6.59 16.24 18.38
C ALA A 174 5.12 16.61 18.18
N ILE A 175 4.41 15.81 17.38
CA ILE A 175 2.96 15.88 17.22
C ILE A 175 2.33 14.92 18.21
N VAL A 176 1.64 15.48 19.21
CA VAL A 176 1.04 14.74 20.33
C VAL A 176 -0.42 15.15 20.52
N VAL A 177 -1.16 14.41 21.35
CA VAL A 177 -2.56 14.72 21.67
C VAL A 177 -2.65 15.35 23.06
N GLY A 178 -2.87 16.66 23.08
CA GLY A 178 -3.27 17.39 24.27
C GLY A 178 -4.78 17.33 24.50
N ASP A 179 -5.28 18.19 25.39
CA ASP A 179 -6.71 18.37 25.55
C ASP A 179 -7.11 19.79 25.93
N GLU A 180 -8.29 20.20 25.47
CA GLU A 180 -9.03 21.34 25.99
C GLU A 180 -10.24 20.80 26.76
N HIS A 181 -10.10 20.64 28.08
CA HIS A 181 -11.16 20.05 28.94
C HIS A 181 -11.55 18.64 28.46
N TRP A 182 -10.55 17.76 28.33
CA TRP A 182 -10.69 16.39 27.82
C TRP A 182 -11.15 16.27 26.36
N LYS A 183 -11.38 17.38 25.65
CA LYS A 183 -11.54 17.37 24.19
C LYS A 183 -10.16 17.21 23.56
N PRO A 184 -9.86 16.12 22.85
CA PRO A 184 -8.53 15.89 22.30
C PRO A 184 -8.19 16.93 21.23
N VAL A 185 -7.05 17.59 21.37
CA VAL A 185 -6.51 18.53 20.37
C VAL A 185 -5.09 18.10 20.00
N SER A 186 -4.78 18.14 18.71
CA SER A 186 -3.42 17.87 18.25
C SER A 186 -2.54 19.08 18.56
N LEU A 187 -1.42 18.86 19.25
CA LEU A 187 -0.47 19.89 19.63
C LEU A 187 0.88 19.66 18.97
N ILE A 188 1.62 20.74 18.76
CA ILE A 188 3.02 20.73 18.34
C ILE A 188 3.83 21.08 19.57
N VAL A 189 4.71 20.17 19.98
CA VAL A 189 5.61 20.38 21.12
C VAL A 189 7.03 20.48 20.59
N GLN A 190 7.69 21.62 20.83
CA GLN A 190 9.08 21.85 20.42
C GLN A 190 10.04 21.86 21.62
N ASP A 191 9.51 21.94 22.83
CA ASP A 191 10.26 21.90 24.09
C ASP A 191 9.90 20.65 24.90
N ALA A 192 10.91 19.98 25.44
CA ALA A 192 10.73 18.79 26.27
C ALA A 192 9.90 19.06 27.53
N GLU A 193 10.01 20.27 28.12
CA GLU A 193 9.26 20.61 29.33
C GLU A 193 7.74 20.64 29.09
N ASP A 194 7.30 21.04 27.89
CA ASP A 194 5.89 21.15 27.52
C ASP A 194 5.23 19.77 27.30
N LEU A 195 6.02 18.71 27.12
CA LEU A 195 5.48 17.34 26.95
C LEU A 195 4.69 16.88 28.17
N LEU A 196 5.02 17.35 29.37
CA LEU A 196 4.36 16.95 30.62
C LEU A 196 2.87 17.30 30.64
N GLN A 197 2.49 18.38 29.97
CA GLN A 197 1.10 18.85 29.89
C GLN A 197 0.22 17.93 29.03
N THR A 198 0.84 17.06 28.22
CA THR A 198 0.13 16.21 27.23
C THR A 198 -0.04 14.75 27.69
N SER A 199 0.49 14.40 28.86
CA SER A 199 0.68 13.01 29.35
C SER A 199 -0.59 12.24 29.75
N LYS A 200 -1.77 12.87 29.74
CA LYS A 200 -3.04 12.23 30.13
C LYS A 200 -3.60 11.32 29.02
N SER A 201 -4.34 10.29 29.42
CA SER A 201 -5.05 9.37 28.52
C SER A 201 -6.32 9.99 27.96
N LYS A 202 -6.47 10.03 26.63
CA LYS A 202 -7.70 10.50 25.98
C LYS A 202 -8.31 9.38 25.14
N TYR A 203 -9.57 9.05 25.43
CA TYR A 203 -10.29 7.97 24.78
C TYR A 203 -11.20 8.44 23.63
N SER A 204 -11.15 9.73 23.28
CA SER A 204 -11.86 10.32 22.15
C SER A 204 -10.95 10.66 20.97
N ILE A 205 -11.55 10.91 19.82
CA ILE A 205 -10.84 11.14 18.56
C ILE A 205 -10.16 12.52 18.56
N SER A 206 -8.89 12.55 18.13
CA SER A 206 -8.19 13.77 17.72
C SER A 206 -7.87 13.71 16.23
N THR A 207 -7.89 14.86 15.56
CA THR A 207 -7.39 14.98 14.18
C THR A 207 -5.86 15.12 14.18
N LEU A 208 -5.26 15.14 13.00
CA LEU A 208 -3.81 15.28 12.81
C LEU A 208 -3.43 16.67 12.27
N GLU A 209 -4.27 17.68 12.54
CA GLU A 209 -4.13 19.04 11.98
C GLU A 209 -2.79 19.70 12.33
N ALA A 210 -2.28 19.46 13.54
CA ALA A 210 -0.96 19.92 13.98
C ALA A 210 0.18 19.50 13.04
N LEU A 211 0.07 18.36 12.35
CA LEU A 211 1.08 17.93 11.39
C LEU A 211 1.16 18.88 10.18
N LYS A 212 0.02 19.39 9.72
CA LYS A 212 -0.03 20.37 8.64
C LYS A 212 0.49 21.72 9.11
N THR A 213 0.04 22.18 10.27
CA THR A 213 0.52 23.42 10.88
C THR A 213 2.03 23.40 11.12
N ALA A 214 2.60 22.27 11.56
CA ALA A 214 4.05 22.11 11.70
C ALA A 214 4.80 22.32 10.37
N GLY A 215 4.25 21.82 9.27
CA GLY A 215 4.81 22.06 7.93
C GLY A 215 4.72 23.53 7.53
N GLU A 216 3.61 24.19 7.83
CA GLU A 216 3.41 25.63 7.60
C GLU A 216 4.41 26.47 8.41
N MET A 217 4.62 26.13 9.69
CA MET A 217 5.65 26.71 10.58
C MET A 217 7.08 26.44 10.13
N GLY A 218 7.30 25.49 9.21
CA GLY A 218 8.61 25.23 8.62
C GLY A 218 9.46 24.18 9.33
N LEU A 219 8.86 23.40 10.25
CA LEU A 219 9.53 22.23 10.83
C LEU A 219 9.91 21.24 9.72
N GLN A 220 11.08 20.64 9.82
CA GLN A 220 11.61 19.72 8.80
C GLN A 220 11.39 18.27 9.20
N LYS A 221 11.64 17.92 10.46
CA LYS A 221 11.52 16.56 11.00
C LYS A 221 10.64 16.55 12.24
N VAL A 222 9.66 15.65 12.28
CA VAL A 222 8.79 15.49 13.44
C VAL A 222 8.66 14.04 13.89
N ALA A 223 8.44 13.83 15.19
CA ALA A 223 7.88 12.58 15.70
C ALA A 223 6.36 12.70 15.81
N VAL A 224 5.61 11.64 15.54
CA VAL A 224 4.15 11.62 15.69
C VAL A 224 3.73 10.47 16.60
N VAL A 225 3.02 10.80 17.68
CA VAL A 225 2.37 9.82 18.55
C VAL A 225 0.94 9.62 18.07
N ALA A 226 0.58 8.39 17.72
CA ALA A 226 -0.70 8.13 17.06
C ALA A 226 -1.31 6.77 17.42
N LEU A 227 -2.63 6.68 17.29
CA LEU A 227 -3.37 5.43 17.39
C LEU A 227 -3.14 4.57 16.14
N PRO A 228 -3.40 3.24 16.18
CA PRO A 228 -3.16 2.35 15.05
C PRO A 228 -3.81 2.84 13.74
N CYS A 229 -5.05 3.33 13.79
CA CYS A 229 -5.73 3.86 12.60
C CYS A 229 -5.03 5.09 11.98
N GLN A 230 -4.38 5.92 12.79
CA GLN A 230 -3.62 7.08 12.34
C GLN A 230 -2.25 6.65 11.82
N ILE A 231 -1.56 5.74 12.52
CA ILE A 231 -0.28 5.15 12.10
C ILE A 231 -0.42 4.55 10.70
N ASN A 232 -1.48 3.77 10.44
CA ASN A 232 -1.74 3.20 9.12
C ASN A 232 -1.84 4.28 8.02
N GLY A 233 -2.56 5.37 8.27
CA GLY A 233 -2.66 6.49 7.31
C GLY A 233 -1.35 7.28 7.15
N LEU A 234 -0.64 7.54 8.24
CA LEU A 234 0.63 8.28 8.26
C LEU A 234 1.76 7.50 7.59
N ARG A 235 1.84 6.18 7.79
CA ARG A 235 2.82 5.33 7.11
C ARG A 235 2.56 5.30 5.60
N LYS A 236 1.28 5.27 5.18
CA LYS A 236 0.94 5.43 3.76
C LYS A 236 1.35 6.79 3.19
N LEU A 237 1.36 7.87 3.98
CA LEU A 237 1.90 9.16 3.55
C LEU A 237 3.41 9.10 3.32
N GLN A 238 4.18 8.53 4.27
CA GLN A 238 5.63 8.35 4.09
C GLN A 238 5.97 7.51 2.84
N TYR A 239 5.12 6.53 2.55
CA TYR A 239 5.27 5.63 1.41
C TYR A 239 4.44 6.03 0.19
N PHE A 240 3.85 7.22 0.17
CA PHE A 240 2.95 7.67 -0.90
C PHE A 240 3.56 7.52 -2.29
N PRO A 241 4.85 7.86 -2.55
CA PRO A 241 5.46 7.67 -3.87
C PRO A 241 5.41 6.22 -4.35
N TYR A 242 5.47 5.25 -3.43
CA TYR A 242 5.47 3.83 -3.74
C TYR A 242 4.09 3.17 -3.76
N LEU A 243 3.07 3.82 -3.17
CA LEU A 243 1.71 3.30 -3.05
C LEU A 243 0.74 3.97 -4.03
N ALA A 244 0.89 5.27 -4.27
CA ALA A 244 -0.01 6.05 -5.10
C ALA A 244 0.19 5.80 -6.60
N LYS A 245 -0.93 5.73 -7.33
CA LYS A 245 -0.93 5.58 -8.80
C LYS A 245 -0.63 6.89 -9.55
N HIS A 246 -0.68 8.01 -8.83
CA HIS A 246 -0.55 9.36 -9.38
C HIS A 246 0.49 10.16 -8.58
N GLU A 247 1.09 11.17 -9.21
CA GLU A 247 1.90 12.17 -8.50
C GLU A 247 1.06 12.92 -7.46
N GLU A 248 1.75 13.60 -6.55
CA GLU A 248 1.12 14.43 -5.54
C GLU A 248 0.14 15.43 -6.17
N GLU A 249 -1.01 15.59 -5.54
CA GLU A 249 -2.01 16.57 -5.96
C GLU A 249 -1.51 17.98 -5.62
N LEU A 250 -1.50 18.84 -6.63
CA LEU A 250 -1.21 20.25 -6.47
C LEU A 250 -2.49 20.99 -6.07
N GLY A 251 -2.39 21.87 -5.08
CA GLY A 251 -3.48 22.76 -4.68
C GLY A 251 -3.65 23.94 -5.64
N LYS A 252 -4.60 24.83 -5.32
CA LYS A 252 -4.83 26.10 -6.05
C LYS A 252 -3.55 26.97 -6.18
N SER A 253 -2.59 26.78 -5.27
CA SER A 253 -1.27 27.46 -5.28
C SER A 253 -0.24 26.85 -6.25
N GLY A 254 -0.57 25.75 -6.93
CA GLY A 254 0.37 24.99 -7.76
C GLY A 254 1.39 24.17 -6.97
N LYS A 255 1.21 24.02 -5.65
CA LYS A 255 2.11 23.26 -4.75
C LYS A 255 1.35 22.14 -4.03
N PRO A 256 2.03 21.02 -3.68
CA PRO A 256 1.43 19.99 -2.85
C PRO A 256 1.21 20.47 -1.41
N ALA A 257 0.55 19.66 -0.59
CA ALA A 257 0.41 19.92 0.83
C ALA A 257 1.80 19.98 1.49
N LYS A 258 2.10 21.08 2.18
CA LYS A 258 3.39 21.27 2.87
C LYS A 258 3.36 20.50 4.18
N LEU A 259 4.04 19.36 4.24
CA LEU A 259 4.13 18.50 5.42
C LEU A 259 5.61 18.32 5.82
N PRO A 260 5.93 18.28 7.13
CA PRO A 260 7.26 17.93 7.58
C PRO A 260 7.54 16.44 7.31
N LYS A 261 8.80 16.05 7.25
CA LYS A 261 9.19 14.65 7.24
C LYS A 261 8.81 14.04 8.59
N ILE A 262 7.93 13.05 8.58
CA ILE A 262 7.68 12.21 9.75
C ILE A 262 8.93 11.35 9.94
N GLU A 263 9.76 11.67 10.92
CA GLU A 263 11.01 10.96 11.19
C GLU A 263 10.76 9.71 12.05
N TYR A 264 9.88 9.82 13.05
CA TYR A 264 9.47 8.74 13.95
C TYR A 264 7.95 8.63 14.06
N LEU A 265 7.44 7.40 13.99
CA LEU A 265 6.06 7.04 14.30
C LEU A 265 6.01 6.22 15.59
N ILE A 266 5.40 6.79 16.64
CA ILE A 266 5.21 6.14 17.93
C ILE A 266 3.74 5.71 18.01
N GLY A 267 3.51 4.40 17.94
CA GLY A 267 2.19 3.80 17.97
C GLY A 267 1.72 3.55 19.40
N LEU A 268 0.46 3.85 19.70
CA LEU A 268 -0.14 3.50 20.98
C LEU A 268 -1.00 2.24 20.86
N PHE A 269 -1.01 1.42 21.90
CA PHE A 269 -1.98 0.31 22.01
C PHE A 269 -3.40 0.86 22.10
N CYS A 270 -4.32 0.27 21.34
CA CYS A 270 -5.67 0.80 21.24
C CYS A 270 -6.74 -0.30 21.14
N THR A 271 -7.49 -0.44 22.23
CA THR A 271 -8.89 -0.89 22.35
C THR A 271 -9.89 -0.52 21.25
N GLU A 272 -10.21 0.75 21.31
CA GLU A 272 -11.36 1.40 20.73
C GLU A 272 -11.26 2.87 21.14
N LYS A 273 -12.06 3.70 20.48
CA LYS A 273 -12.21 5.10 20.79
C LYS A 273 -13.67 5.47 20.69
N PHE A 274 -14.05 6.47 21.46
CA PHE A 274 -15.43 6.93 21.58
C PHE A 274 -15.57 8.32 20.98
N ASP A 275 -16.79 8.65 20.55
CA ASP A 275 -17.11 10.01 20.17
C ASP A 275 -17.18 10.89 21.43
N TYR A 276 -16.62 12.10 21.36
CA TYR A 276 -16.54 13.00 22.52
C TYR A 276 -17.91 13.39 23.06
N GLY A 277 -18.93 13.47 22.17
CA GLY A 277 -20.33 13.65 22.56
C GLY A 277 -20.83 12.53 23.47
N ASN A 278 -20.61 11.27 23.06
CA ASN A 278 -21.02 10.09 23.83
C ASN A 278 -20.34 10.03 25.21
N ILE A 279 -19.06 10.42 25.30
CA ILE A 279 -18.36 10.54 26.60
C ILE A 279 -19.01 11.63 27.47
N LYS A 280 -19.33 12.79 26.90
CA LYS A 280 -20.00 13.87 27.65
C LYS A 280 -21.37 13.46 28.17
N GLU A 281 -22.15 12.79 27.33
CA GLU A 281 -23.49 12.31 27.69
C GLU A 281 -23.42 11.27 28.81
N ILE A 282 -22.58 10.24 28.69
CA ILE A 282 -22.50 9.22 29.73
C ILE A 282 -21.97 9.76 31.06
N LEU A 283 -21.05 10.73 31.03
CA LEU A 283 -20.58 11.37 32.26
C LEU A 283 -21.69 12.18 32.90
N LYS A 284 -22.47 12.92 32.11
CA LYS A 284 -23.63 13.67 32.58
C LYS A 284 -24.68 12.74 33.19
N ASP A 285 -24.97 11.61 32.56
CA ASP A 285 -25.90 10.58 33.07
C ASP A 285 -25.45 9.99 34.41
N ASN A 286 -24.14 9.98 34.68
CA ASN A 286 -23.56 9.54 35.95
C ASN A 286 -23.29 10.70 36.91
N SER A 287 -23.86 11.89 36.67
CA SER A 287 -23.68 13.09 37.47
C SER A 287 -22.20 13.48 37.65
N ILE A 288 -21.42 13.36 36.58
CA ILE A 288 -20.02 13.78 36.50
C ILE A 288 -19.92 14.90 35.48
N ASN A 289 -19.49 16.08 35.92
CA ASN A 289 -19.06 17.11 35.00
C ASN A 289 -17.65 16.76 34.50
N ILE A 290 -17.48 16.69 33.18
CA ILE A 290 -16.20 16.35 32.56
C ILE A 290 -15.07 17.30 32.98
N LYS A 291 -15.39 18.55 33.34
CA LYS A 291 -14.40 19.53 33.84
C LYS A 291 -13.79 19.15 35.18
N ASP A 292 -14.50 18.37 35.98
CA ASP A 292 -14.08 17.95 37.32
C ASP A 292 -13.30 16.61 37.28
N ALA A 293 -13.22 15.97 36.11
CA ALA A 293 -12.46 14.73 35.94
C ALA A 293 -10.95 15.01 35.95
N GLU A 294 -10.23 14.29 36.81
CA GLU A 294 -8.77 14.39 36.97
C GLU A 294 -8.04 13.36 36.09
N LYS A 295 -8.63 12.16 35.93
CA LYS A 295 -8.08 11.04 35.17
C LYS A 295 -9.17 10.16 34.57
N PHE A 296 -8.94 9.68 33.36
CA PHE A 296 -9.62 8.51 32.78
C PHE A 296 -8.67 7.32 32.70
N ASP A 297 -9.20 6.13 32.98
CA ASP A 297 -8.50 4.85 32.77
C ASP A 297 -9.52 3.82 32.24
N VAL A 298 -9.06 2.81 31.50
CA VAL A 298 -9.92 1.74 30.98
C VAL A 298 -9.38 0.41 31.44
N LYS A 299 -10.12 -0.26 32.32
CA LYS A 299 -9.75 -1.58 32.87
C LYS A 299 -10.94 -2.51 32.89
N MET A 300 -10.72 -3.74 32.45
CA MET A 300 -11.70 -4.84 32.51
C MET A 300 -13.10 -4.46 31.96
N GLY A 301 -13.14 -3.71 30.85
CA GLY A 301 -14.41 -3.28 30.23
C GLY A 301 -15.12 -2.13 30.95
N LYS A 302 -14.45 -1.42 31.86
CA LYS A 302 -14.99 -0.24 32.55
C LYS A 302 -14.14 0.99 32.27
N LEU A 303 -14.80 2.13 32.06
CA LEU A 303 -14.20 3.46 32.14
C LEU A 303 -14.16 3.88 33.61
N LEU A 304 -12.95 4.05 34.13
CA LEU A 304 -12.67 4.57 35.45
C LEU A 304 -12.49 6.09 35.35
N VAL A 305 -13.28 6.84 36.09
CA VAL A 305 -13.24 8.31 36.13
C VAL A 305 -12.87 8.73 37.54
N TYR A 306 -11.76 9.43 37.68
CA TYR A 306 -11.29 9.93 38.97
C TYR A 306 -11.75 11.38 39.11
N VAL A 307 -12.53 11.69 40.14
CA VAL A 307 -13.09 13.02 40.43
C VAL A 307 -12.91 13.29 41.92
N ASN A 308 -12.23 14.37 42.30
CA ASN A 308 -11.99 14.73 43.70
C ASN A 308 -11.35 13.60 44.52
N GLY A 309 -10.45 12.81 43.92
CA GLY A 309 -9.84 11.63 44.54
C GLY A 309 -10.73 10.38 44.65
N GLU A 310 -12.00 10.41 44.23
CA GLU A 310 -12.89 9.26 44.20
C GLU A 310 -12.91 8.58 42.81
N GLU A 311 -12.93 7.25 42.79
CA GLU A 311 -13.02 6.43 41.57
C GLU A 311 -14.48 6.09 41.25
N LYS A 312 -14.99 6.59 40.12
CA LYS A 312 -16.30 6.21 39.56
C LYS A 312 -16.12 5.24 38.40
N LYS A 313 -16.93 4.17 38.36
CA LYS A 313 -16.85 3.10 37.35
C LYS A 313 -18.05 3.14 36.43
N ILE A 314 -17.82 3.32 35.14
CA ILE A 314 -18.85 3.31 34.10
C ILE A 314 -18.61 2.10 33.20
N ASP A 315 -19.66 1.34 32.89
CA ASP A 315 -19.57 0.19 31.98
C ASP A 315 -19.36 0.70 30.54
N LEU A 316 -18.29 0.24 29.87
CA LEU A 316 -17.99 0.64 28.49
C LEU A 316 -19.08 0.24 27.52
N LYS A 317 -19.86 -0.82 27.81
CA LYS A 317 -20.98 -1.26 26.95
C LYS A 317 -22.07 -0.19 26.82
N LYS A 318 -22.13 0.77 27.75
CA LYS A 318 -23.08 1.88 27.71
C LYS A 318 -22.59 3.04 26.84
N ILE A 319 -21.33 3.01 26.39
CA ILE A 319 -20.75 4.05 25.57
C ILE A 319 -20.65 3.50 24.15
N GLU A 320 -21.36 4.13 23.22
CA GLU A 320 -21.24 3.77 21.82
C GLU A 320 -19.84 4.11 21.31
N LEU A 321 -19.15 3.08 20.80
CA LEU A 321 -17.82 3.18 20.20
C LEU A 321 -17.91 3.76 18.79
N CYS A 322 -16.84 4.40 18.33
CA CYS A 322 -16.75 4.87 16.95
C CYS A 322 -16.91 3.68 15.98
N SER A 323 -17.95 3.72 15.13
CA SER A 323 -18.36 2.63 14.24
C SER A 323 -17.21 1.97 13.46
N GLY A 324 -16.29 2.78 12.92
CA GLY A 324 -15.10 2.29 12.21
C GLY A 324 -14.13 1.44 13.06
N CYS A 325 -14.24 1.42 14.39
CA CYS A 325 -13.46 0.56 15.28
C CYS A 325 -13.88 -0.91 15.20
N ASN A 326 -15.12 -1.20 14.80
CA ASN A 326 -15.58 -2.56 14.51
C ASN A 326 -14.83 -3.14 13.30
N MET A 327 -14.48 -2.29 12.33
CA MET A 327 -13.71 -2.67 11.15
C MET A 327 -12.18 -2.63 11.37
N CYS A 328 -11.69 -2.43 12.60
CA CYS A 328 -10.26 -2.30 12.92
C CYS A 328 -9.66 -3.65 13.36
N ARG A 329 -8.54 -4.02 12.71
CA ARG A 329 -7.80 -5.27 12.98
C ARG A 329 -6.57 -5.06 13.86
N ASP A 330 -6.10 -3.82 13.97
CA ASP A 330 -4.82 -3.46 14.55
C ASP A 330 -5.00 -2.97 15.99
N PHE A 331 -4.31 -3.62 16.93
CA PHE A 331 -4.34 -3.29 18.35
C PHE A 331 -3.13 -2.45 18.74
N ASP A 332 -1.96 -2.88 18.31
CA ASP A 332 -0.65 -2.51 18.81
C ASP A 332 0.15 -1.72 17.77
N ALA A 333 -0.52 -1.13 16.77
CA ALA A 333 0.06 -0.24 15.79
C ALA A 333 1.24 -0.87 15.04
N GLU A 334 0.99 -1.98 14.34
CA GLU A 334 2.03 -2.81 13.73
C GLU A 334 2.93 -2.09 12.71
N LEU A 335 2.50 -0.94 12.20
CA LEU A 335 3.25 -0.12 11.25
C LEU A 335 4.00 1.05 11.91
N ALA A 336 4.05 1.14 13.24
CA ALA A 336 4.85 2.13 13.95
C ALA A 336 6.34 1.77 13.94
N ASP A 337 7.21 2.71 14.29
CA ASP A 337 8.63 2.43 14.54
C ASP A 337 8.82 1.80 15.93
N VAL A 338 8.02 2.27 16.90
CA VAL A 338 7.87 1.68 18.23
C VAL A 338 6.40 1.70 18.60
N SER A 339 5.91 0.61 19.18
CA SER A 339 4.57 0.55 19.76
C SER A 339 4.63 0.50 21.28
N ILE A 340 3.80 1.29 21.95
CA ILE A 340 3.85 1.48 23.40
C ILE A 340 2.45 1.34 23.99
N GLY A 341 2.34 0.61 25.10
CA GLY A 341 1.12 0.52 25.90
C GLY A 341 1.33 -0.28 27.18
N SER A 342 0.36 -0.31 28.09
CA SER A 342 0.53 -0.95 29.40
C SER A 342 0.33 -2.47 29.43
N THR A 343 -0.33 -3.04 28.41
CA THR A 343 -0.68 -4.48 28.41
C THR A 343 0.57 -5.35 28.30
N GLY A 344 0.71 -6.32 29.21
CA GLY A 344 1.84 -7.24 29.23
C GLY A 344 3.02 -6.79 30.12
N SER A 345 2.96 -5.58 30.68
CA SER A 345 4.00 -5.04 31.56
C SER A 345 3.56 -4.97 33.03
N PRO A 346 4.50 -4.94 33.99
CA PRO A 346 4.19 -4.69 35.40
C PRO A 346 3.57 -3.30 35.64
N ASN A 347 2.84 -3.16 36.75
CA ASN A 347 2.24 -1.87 37.12
C ASN A 347 3.29 -0.75 37.18
N GLY A 348 3.01 0.35 36.49
CA GLY A 348 3.90 1.52 36.43
C GLY A 348 4.98 1.45 35.34
N TYR A 349 5.00 0.39 34.53
CA TYR A 349 5.80 0.26 33.32
C TYR A 349 4.93 0.33 32.07
N SER A 350 5.56 0.52 30.91
CA SER A 350 5.00 0.33 29.57
C SER A 350 5.61 -0.90 28.94
N THR A 351 4.80 -1.69 28.24
CA THR A 351 5.24 -2.58 27.17
C THR A 351 5.66 -1.75 25.96
N ILE A 352 6.78 -2.13 25.36
CA ILE A 352 7.43 -1.50 24.24
C ILE A 352 7.72 -2.60 23.22
N ILE A 353 7.18 -2.45 22.01
CA ILE A 353 7.47 -3.32 20.86
C ILE A 353 8.32 -2.51 19.89
N ILE A 354 9.58 -2.87 19.74
CA ILE A 354 10.47 -2.24 18.76
C ILE A 354 10.21 -2.88 17.41
N ARG A 355 9.92 -2.05 16.41
CA ARG A 355 9.44 -2.51 15.10
C ARG A 355 10.37 -2.20 13.95
N THR A 356 11.13 -1.13 14.00
CA THR A 356 12.08 -0.75 12.94
C THR A 356 13.46 -0.46 13.53
N GLU A 357 14.48 -0.38 12.68
CA GLU A 357 15.83 0.06 13.08
C GLU A 357 15.80 1.44 13.75
N LYS A 358 14.93 2.35 13.30
CA LYS A 358 14.74 3.65 13.96
C LYS A 358 14.17 3.49 15.37
N GLY A 359 13.27 2.54 15.55
CA GLY A 359 12.65 2.28 16.85
C GLY A 359 13.64 1.86 17.92
N GLU A 360 14.79 1.30 17.54
CA GLU A 360 15.87 0.92 18.47
C GLU A 360 16.41 2.11 19.28
N GLU A 361 16.26 3.33 18.78
CA GLU A 361 16.67 4.55 19.47
C GLU A 361 16.03 4.69 20.86
N ILE A 362 14.88 4.06 21.09
CA ILE A 362 14.21 4.10 22.40
C ILE A 362 15.05 3.48 23.52
N LYS A 363 15.97 2.54 23.20
CA LYS A 363 16.91 1.95 24.16
C LYS A 363 17.88 2.97 24.76
N ASN A 364 18.13 4.07 24.05
CA ASN A 364 18.97 5.16 24.56
C ASN A 364 18.20 6.11 25.49
N ALA A 365 16.86 6.08 25.43
CA ALA A 365 16.00 6.96 26.21
C ALA A 365 15.52 6.32 27.51
N LEU A 366 15.42 4.98 27.57
CA LEU A 366 14.80 4.24 28.67
C LEU A 366 15.62 2.97 28.99
N GLU A 367 15.68 2.58 30.26
CA GLU A 367 16.13 1.22 30.63
C GLU A 367 15.04 0.22 30.23
N LEU A 368 15.37 -0.67 29.28
CA LEU A 368 14.48 -1.72 28.80
C LEU A 368 14.78 -3.05 29.47
N LYS A 369 13.73 -3.78 29.84
CA LYS A 369 13.79 -5.08 30.50
C LYS A 369 12.98 -6.11 29.71
N GLU A 370 13.47 -7.34 29.69
CA GLU A 370 12.76 -8.49 29.12
C GLU A 370 11.74 -9.05 30.13
N GLY A 371 10.80 -9.87 29.65
CA GLY A 371 9.77 -10.49 30.48
C GLY A 371 8.37 -9.89 30.32
N VAL A 372 8.07 -9.31 29.15
CA VAL A 372 6.71 -8.92 28.77
C VAL A 372 5.84 -10.18 28.70
N ASP A 373 4.64 -10.13 29.27
CA ASP A 373 3.59 -11.12 29.03
C ASP A 373 3.01 -10.90 27.62
N VAL A 374 3.66 -11.50 26.63
CA VAL A 374 3.26 -11.44 25.20
C VAL A 374 1.86 -12.05 25.01
N GLY A 375 1.52 -13.09 25.78
CA GLY A 375 0.19 -13.73 25.72
C GLY A 375 -0.94 -12.77 26.08
N ALA A 376 -0.72 -11.83 27.01
CA ALA A 376 -1.68 -10.77 27.30
C ALA A 376 -1.87 -9.80 26.11
N VAL A 377 -0.80 -9.48 25.38
CA VAL A 377 -0.86 -8.62 24.18
C VAL A 377 -1.61 -9.34 23.06
N GLU A 378 -1.24 -10.59 22.76
CA GLU A 378 -1.88 -11.44 21.74
C GLU A 378 -3.37 -11.67 22.03
N LYS A 379 -3.76 -11.75 23.30
CA LYS A 379 -5.17 -11.84 23.70
C LYS A 379 -5.97 -10.61 23.27
N LEU A 380 -5.39 -9.41 23.34
CA LEU A 380 -6.06 -8.18 22.89
C LEU A 380 -6.04 -8.02 21.37
N GLN A 381 -4.96 -8.43 20.70
CA GLN A 381 -4.94 -8.55 19.23
C GLN A 381 -6.06 -9.51 18.75
N SER A 382 -6.18 -10.69 19.38
CA SER A 382 -7.23 -11.67 19.10
C SER A 382 -8.63 -11.13 19.38
N PHE A 383 -8.80 -10.34 20.43
CA PHE A 383 -10.07 -9.68 20.73
C PHE A 383 -10.51 -8.74 19.61
N LYS A 384 -9.59 -7.93 19.08
CA LYS A 384 -9.84 -7.06 17.90
C LYS A 384 -10.26 -7.86 16.68
N LEU A 385 -9.50 -8.90 16.34
CA LEU A 385 -9.80 -9.75 15.20
C LEU A 385 -11.17 -10.42 15.33
N LYS A 386 -11.51 -10.93 16.51
CA LYS A 386 -12.86 -11.49 16.77
C LYS A 386 -13.97 -10.46 16.64
N ARG A 387 -13.74 -9.20 17.02
CA ARG A 387 -14.71 -8.11 16.79
C ARG A 387 -14.87 -7.83 15.30
N PHE A 388 -13.77 -7.72 14.57
CA PHE A 388 -13.75 -7.52 13.12
C PHE A 388 -14.49 -8.63 12.36
N VAL A 389 -14.21 -9.90 12.66
CA VAL A 389 -14.87 -11.04 12.00
C VAL A 389 -16.38 -11.03 12.23
N ARG A 390 -16.83 -10.71 13.45
CA ARG A 390 -18.27 -10.59 13.76
C ARG A 390 -18.93 -9.48 12.96
N GLU A 391 -18.30 -8.32 12.87
CA GLU A 391 -18.83 -7.20 12.08
C GLU A 391 -18.84 -7.52 10.58
N LEU A 392 -17.79 -8.17 10.07
CA LEU A 392 -17.71 -8.59 8.68
C LEU A 392 -18.84 -9.56 8.32
N LYS A 393 -19.13 -10.53 9.20
CA LYS A 393 -20.24 -11.48 9.03
C LYS A 393 -21.58 -10.76 9.01
N ARG A 394 -21.84 -9.88 9.98
CA ARG A 394 -23.07 -9.06 10.06
C ARG A 394 -23.27 -8.25 8.76
N ARG A 395 -22.22 -7.59 8.27
CA ARG A 395 -22.26 -6.83 7.01
C ARG A 395 -22.55 -7.72 5.81
N LYS A 396 -21.93 -8.91 5.73
CA LYS A 396 -22.20 -9.89 4.67
C LYS A 396 -23.67 -10.34 4.67
N GLU A 397 -24.23 -10.63 5.84
CA GLU A 397 -25.62 -11.07 6.01
C GLU A 397 -26.63 -9.97 5.65
N ASN A 398 -26.28 -8.71 5.90
CA ASN A 398 -27.12 -7.55 5.62
C ASN A 398 -26.88 -6.91 4.24
N ASP A 399 -26.01 -7.47 3.40
CA ASP A 399 -25.57 -6.88 2.12
C ASP A 399 -25.05 -5.43 2.26
N GLU A 400 -24.34 -5.16 3.36
CA GLU A 400 -23.75 -3.86 3.64
C GLU A 400 -22.39 -3.71 2.96
N PHE A 401 -22.05 -2.47 2.61
CA PHE A 401 -20.77 -2.16 1.98
C PHE A 401 -19.57 -2.61 2.83
N VAL A 402 -18.57 -3.19 2.16
CA VAL A 402 -17.28 -3.58 2.71
C VAL A 402 -16.18 -3.19 1.72
N SER A 403 -15.13 -2.53 2.22
CA SER A 403 -14.04 -2.05 1.36
C SER A 403 -12.94 -3.07 1.10
N PHE A 404 -12.88 -4.15 1.88
CA PHE A 404 -11.85 -5.19 1.81
C PHE A 404 -10.43 -4.63 1.81
N TYR A 405 -10.20 -3.57 2.59
CA TYR A 405 -8.93 -2.84 2.62
C TYR A 405 -7.72 -3.71 3.02
N TRP A 406 -7.97 -4.83 3.71
CA TRP A 406 -6.94 -5.79 4.11
C TRP A 406 -6.50 -6.73 2.98
N ALA A 407 -7.16 -6.72 1.83
CA ALA A 407 -6.69 -7.47 0.66
C ALA A 407 -5.24 -7.08 0.28
N SER A 408 -4.86 -5.82 0.52
CA SER A 408 -3.49 -5.32 0.34
C SER A 408 -2.50 -5.70 1.46
N ASP A 409 -2.93 -6.48 2.45
CA ASP A 409 -2.04 -7.14 3.41
C ASP A 409 -1.30 -8.32 2.76
N TYR A 410 -1.81 -8.81 1.63
CA TYR A 410 -1.31 -9.98 0.93
C TYR A 410 -0.69 -9.62 -0.42
N ALA A 411 0.42 -10.27 -0.74
CA ALA A 411 1.12 -10.12 -2.01
C ALA A 411 0.28 -10.65 -3.18
N GLY A 412 0.32 -9.97 -4.34
CA GLY A 412 -0.32 -10.47 -5.57
C GLY A 412 -1.85 -10.43 -5.58
N VAL A 413 -2.48 -9.79 -4.60
CA VAL A 413 -3.93 -9.63 -4.51
C VAL A 413 -4.36 -8.28 -5.08
N SER A 414 -5.28 -8.29 -6.03
CA SER A 414 -5.75 -7.06 -6.69
C SER A 414 -7.24 -7.11 -7.04
N LYS A 415 -7.90 -5.97 -6.90
CA LYS A 415 -9.32 -5.80 -7.23
C LYS A 415 -9.53 -5.70 -8.74
N ARG A 416 -10.57 -6.37 -9.24
CA ARG A 416 -11.03 -6.36 -10.62
C ARG A 416 -12.08 -5.28 -10.86
N SER A 417 -12.39 -5.04 -12.13
CA SER A 417 -13.38 -4.03 -12.55
C SER A 417 -14.81 -4.36 -12.13
N ASP A 418 -15.14 -5.64 -11.99
CA ASP A 418 -16.44 -6.15 -11.54
C ASP A 418 -16.58 -6.18 -10.01
N GLY A 419 -15.56 -5.75 -9.26
CA GLY A 419 -15.56 -5.72 -7.80
C GLY A 419 -14.98 -6.96 -7.13
N THR A 420 -14.81 -8.08 -7.86
CA THR A 420 -14.13 -9.29 -7.37
C THR A 420 -12.61 -9.11 -7.33
N TYR A 421 -11.88 -10.14 -6.92
CA TYR A 421 -10.42 -10.13 -6.77
C TYR A 421 -9.78 -11.20 -7.65
N PHE A 422 -8.53 -10.96 -8.00
CA PHE A 422 -7.63 -12.03 -8.44
C PHE A 422 -6.44 -12.13 -7.50
N ILE A 423 -5.91 -13.33 -7.39
CA ILE A 423 -4.70 -13.64 -6.62
C ILE A 423 -3.67 -14.21 -7.59
N ARG A 424 -2.54 -13.51 -7.74
CA ARG A 424 -1.42 -13.98 -8.56
C ARG A 424 -0.47 -14.79 -7.69
N ILE A 425 -0.20 -16.01 -8.14
CA ILE A 425 0.85 -16.87 -7.60
C ILE A 425 2.16 -16.47 -8.30
N ARG A 426 3.21 -16.22 -7.54
CA ARG A 426 4.53 -15.92 -8.09
C ARG A 426 4.98 -17.11 -8.94
N ALA A 427 5.43 -16.84 -10.16
CA ALA A 427 5.90 -17.91 -11.02
C ALA A 427 7.12 -18.61 -10.42
N LYS A 428 7.14 -19.94 -10.49
CA LYS A 428 8.32 -20.71 -10.10
C LYS A 428 9.51 -20.36 -11.02
N PRO A 429 10.75 -20.52 -10.54
CA PRO A 429 11.94 -20.28 -11.35
C PRO A 429 11.88 -21.00 -12.69
N ALA A 430 12.08 -20.25 -13.77
CA ALA A 430 11.94 -20.70 -15.16
C ALA A 430 10.56 -21.29 -15.56
N GLY A 431 9.54 -21.19 -14.71
CA GLY A 431 8.18 -21.67 -14.99
C GLY A 431 7.98 -23.17 -14.84
N TRP A 432 8.83 -23.86 -14.07
CA TRP A 432 8.68 -25.28 -13.75
C TRP A 432 7.74 -25.45 -12.54
N TYR A 433 6.66 -26.22 -12.71
CA TYR A 433 5.70 -26.53 -11.65
C TYR A 433 5.57 -28.03 -11.48
N ASP A 434 5.42 -28.46 -10.24
CA ASP A 434 5.15 -29.86 -9.93
C ASP A 434 3.66 -30.19 -10.14
N VAL A 435 3.36 -31.45 -10.40
CA VAL A 435 1.99 -31.91 -10.67
C VAL A 435 1.07 -31.60 -9.49
N ASP A 436 1.53 -31.81 -8.27
CA ASP A 436 0.71 -31.59 -7.06
C ASP A 436 0.47 -30.10 -6.79
N GLU A 437 1.42 -29.23 -7.16
CA GLU A 437 1.22 -27.77 -7.12
C GLU A 437 0.12 -27.33 -8.08
N VAL A 438 0.09 -27.90 -9.29
CA VAL A 438 -0.96 -27.60 -10.27
C VAL A 438 -2.32 -28.13 -9.81
N LYS A 439 -2.37 -29.32 -9.18
CA LYS A 439 -3.59 -29.84 -8.57
C LYS A 439 -4.13 -28.92 -7.48
N GLU A 440 -3.27 -28.41 -6.60
CA GLU A 440 -3.70 -27.49 -5.55
C GLU A 440 -4.34 -26.21 -6.13
N VAL A 441 -3.78 -25.67 -7.22
CA VAL A 441 -4.38 -24.52 -7.93
C VAL A 441 -5.76 -24.88 -8.50
N LEU A 442 -5.92 -26.10 -9.03
CA LEU A 442 -7.21 -26.59 -9.53
C LEU A 442 -8.22 -26.76 -8.39
N ASP A 443 -7.84 -27.39 -7.29
CA ASP A 443 -8.70 -27.65 -6.13
C ASP A 443 -9.21 -26.34 -5.50
N ILE A 444 -8.35 -25.32 -5.39
CA ILE A 444 -8.75 -23.98 -4.97
C ILE A 444 -9.70 -23.35 -5.98
N ALA A 445 -9.37 -23.44 -7.28
CA ALA A 445 -10.21 -22.84 -8.31
C ALA A 445 -11.63 -23.46 -8.33
N GLU A 446 -11.74 -24.77 -8.16
CA GLU A 446 -13.03 -25.47 -8.07
C GLU A 446 -13.82 -25.06 -6.82
N ARG A 447 -13.19 -25.06 -5.64
CA ARG A 447 -13.87 -24.71 -4.37
C ARG A 447 -14.49 -23.31 -4.37
N TYR A 448 -13.80 -22.34 -4.97
CA TYR A 448 -14.25 -20.95 -5.00
C TYR A 448 -14.95 -20.58 -6.32
N ASN A 449 -15.24 -21.56 -7.20
CA ASN A 449 -15.80 -21.34 -8.54
C ASN A 449 -15.05 -20.26 -9.34
N ALA A 450 -13.72 -20.30 -9.22
CA ALA A 450 -12.80 -19.33 -9.75
C ALA A 450 -12.25 -19.78 -11.10
N ARG A 451 -11.78 -18.81 -11.91
CA ARG A 451 -11.11 -19.09 -13.18
C ARG A 451 -9.61 -18.99 -13.03
N ILE A 452 -8.89 -19.82 -13.79
CA ILE A 452 -7.44 -19.79 -13.84
C ILE A 452 -6.98 -19.04 -15.09
N LYS A 453 -6.02 -18.12 -14.93
CA LYS A 453 -5.33 -17.46 -16.03
C LYS A 453 -3.83 -17.64 -15.93
N LEU A 454 -3.21 -18.11 -17.01
CA LEU A 454 -1.77 -18.13 -17.16
C LEU A 454 -1.25 -16.78 -17.67
N THR A 455 -0.26 -16.23 -16.98
CA THR A 455 0.39 -14.98 -17.39
C THR A 455 1.50 -15.23 -18.41
N ASN A 456 1.90 -14.18 -19.14
CA ASN A 456 3.05 -14.24 -20.04
C ASN A 456 4.42 -14.41 -19.36
N ARG A 457 4.45 -14.55 -18.02
CA ARG A 457 5.64 -14.90 -17.25
C ARG A 457 5.51 -16.26 -16.55
N GLY A 458 4.54 -17.07 -16.96
CA GLY A 458 4.34 -18.42 -16.41
C GLY A 458 3.66 -18.45 -15.05
N ALA A 459 3.24 -17.33 -14.47
CA ALA A 459 2.45 -17.32 -13.23
C ALA A 459 1.01 -17.77 -13.45
N TYR A 460 0.44 -18.46 -12.46
CA TYR A 460 -1.00 -18.70 -12.33
C TYR A 460 -1.68 -17.50 -11.64
N GLU A 461 -2.85 -17.13 -12.11
CA GLU A 461 -3.76 -16.20 -11.44
C GLU A 461 -5.10 -16.91 -11.20
N ILE A 462 -5.58 -16.85 -9.97
CA ILE A 462 -6.91 -17.31 -9.59
C ILE A 462 -7.83 -16.09 -9.57
N HIS A 463 -8.87 -16.12 -10.39
CA HIS A 463 -9.77 -15.00 -10.69
C HIS A 463 -11.17 -15.23 -10.10
N ASP A 464 -11.94 -14.15 -9.96
CA ASP A 464 -13.34 -14.19 -9.50
C ASP A 464 -13.49 -14.53 -8.00
N ILE A 465 -12.43 -14.29 -7.21
CA ILE A 465 -12.45 -14.48 -5.76
C ILE A 465 -13.24 -13.34 -5.11
N SER A 466 -14.16 -13.67 -4.21
CA SER A 466 -14.88 -12.69 -3.42
C SER A 466 -13.94 -11.94 -2.48
N GLY A 467 -14.22 -10.66 -2.21
CA GLY A 467 -13.47 -9.91 -1.20
C GLY A 467 -13.52 -10.56 0.20
N PHE A 468 -14.59 -11.31 0.49
CA PHE A 468 -14.74 -12.03 1.75
C PHE A 468 -13.77 -13.21 1.89
N ASP A 469 -13.39 -13.82 0.76
CA ASP A 469 -12.63 -15.09 0.74
C ASP A 469 -11.15 -14.85 0.41
N VAL A 470 -10.79 -13.64 0.00
CA VAL A 470 -9.44 -13.30 -0.51
C VAL A 470 -8.31 -13.58 0.49
N GLU A 471 -8.56 -13.38 1.78
CA GLU A 471 -7.59 -13.61 2.85
C GLU A 471 -7.37 -15.11 3.06
N GLU A 472 -8.45 -15.89 3.12
CA GLU A 472 -8.42 -17.33 3.29
C GLU A 472 -7.66 -18.01 2.14
N VAL A 473 -8.01 -17.67 0.89
CA VAL A 473 -7.34 -18.21 -0.29
C VAL A 473 -5.86 -17.83 -0.34
N ALA A 474 -5.53 -16.58 0.00
CA ALA A 474 -4.13 -16.14 0.01
C ALA A 474 -3.31 -16.89 1.07
N LEU A 475 -3.86 -17.12 2.26
CA LEU A 475 -3.19 -17.88 3.33
C LEU A 475 -2.99 -19.34 2.92
N GLU A 476 -4.03 -20.00 2.41
CA GLU A 476 -3.98 -21.39 1.97
C GLU A 476 -2.93 -21.61 0.87
N LEU A 477 -2.88 -20.74 -0.15
CA LEU A 477 -1.85 -20.80 -1.19
C LEU A 477 -0.44 -20.71 -0.60
N ASN A 478 -0.22 -19.79 0.34
CA ASN A 478 1.09 -19.61 0.97
C ASN A 478 1.49 -20.82 1.84
N GLU A 479 0.54 -21.42 2.58
CA GLU A 479 0.78 -22.64 3.37
C GLU A 479 1.21 -23.83 2.50
N LYS A 480 0.72 -23.90 1.26
CA LYS A 480 1.05 -24.93 0.27
C LYS A 480 2.33 -24.65 -0.53
N GLY A 481 3.04 -23.56 -0.23
CA GLY A 481 4.25 -23.16 -0.97
C GLY A 481 3.99 -22.51 -2.34
N LEU A 482 2.72 -22.19 -2.64
CA LEU A 482 2.30 -21.40 -3.80
C LEU A 482 2.32 -19.91 -3.44
N THR A 483 3.53 -19.38 -3.24
CA THR A 483 3.74 -18.01 -2.78
C THR A 483 2.97 -17.00 -3.63
N THR A 484 2.08 -16.22 -3.02
CA THR A 484 1.36 -15.14 -3.71
C THR A 484 2.31 -13.96 -3.97
N GLY A 485 2.18 -13.24 -5.08
CA GLY A 485 3.05 -12.08 -5.33
C GLY A 485 3.33 -11.71 -6.79
N SER A 486 4.52 -11.13 -7.02
CA SER A 486 4.97 -10.66 -8.33
C SER A 486 4.05 -9.61 -8.99
N GLU A 487 3.58 -8.65 -8.19
CA GLU A 487 2.84 -7.46 -8.59
C GLU A 487 3.45 -6.17 -8.01
N GLY A 488 3.15 -5.00 -8.56
CA GLY A 488 3.60 -3.73 -7.99
C GLY A 488 5.05 -3.32 -8.30
N PRO A 489 5.57 -2.31 -7.59
CA PRO A 489 6.91 -1.74 -7.79
C PRO A 489 8.00 -2.58 -7.09
N LEU A 490 8.22 -3.79 -7.60
CA LEU A 490 9.22 -4.74 -7.11
C LEU A 490 9.85 -5.53 -8.26
N VAL A 491 10.90 -6.28 -7.96
CA VAL A 491 11.47 -7.31 -8.84
C VAL A 491 10.46 -8.45 -9.05
N ARG A 492 9.96 -8.55 -10.28
CA ARG A 492 8.97 -9.55 -10.71
C ARG A 492 9.61 -10.93 -10.88
N ALA A 493 8.79 -11.97 -10.84
CA ALA A 493 9.22 -13.34 -11.11
C ALA A 493 10.02 -13.40 -12.42
N ILE A 494 11.18 -14.06 -12.41
CA ILE A 494 12.08 -14.14 -13.56
C ILE A 494 11.46 -14.98 -14.68
N LEU A 495 11.65 -14.53 -15.92
CA LEU A 495 11.21 -15.26 -17.10
C LEU A 495 12.43 -15.93 -17.75
N ALA A 496 12.41 -17.25 -17.90
CA ALA A 496 13.51 -17.98 -18.52
C ALA A 496 13.00 -18.99 -19.57
N CYS A 497 13.87 -19.36 -20.49
CA CYS A 497 13.62 -20.48 -21.41
C CYS A 497 14.01 -21.82 -20.75
N PRO A 498 13.82 -22.98 -21.42
CA PRO A 498 14.16 -24.28 -20.84
C PRO A 498 15.66 -24.53 -20.55
N GLY A 499 16.58 -23.77 -21.18
CA GLY A 499 18.02 -23.86 -20.89
C GLY A 499 18.73 -25.06 -21.50
N LYS A 500 20.02 -25.24 -21.19
CA LYS A 500 20.87 -26.30 -21.75
C LYS A 500 20.43 -27.72 -21.35
N GLU A 501 19.81 -27.87 -20.18
CA GLU A 501 19.34 -29.17 -19.67
C GLU A 501 18.13 -29.69 -20.46
N ASN A 502 17.31 -28.80 -21.02
CA ASN A 502 16.03 -29.16 -21.67
C ASN A 502 15.96 -28.77 -23.15
N CYS A 503 16.94 -28.03 -23.68
CA CYS A 503 16.96 -27.57 -25.07
C CYS A 503 18.32 -27.82 -25.72
N GLY A 504 18.34 -28.55 -26.85
CA GLY A 504 19.59 -28.83 -27.58
C GLY A 504 20.35 -27.59 -28.09
N SER A 505 19.69 -26.42 -28.17
CA SER A 505 20.34 -25.15 -28.49
C SER A 505 20.91 -24.39 -27.28
N GLY A 506 20.58 -24.80 -26.05
CA GLY A 506 21.03 -24.12 -24.84
C GLY A 506 22.55 -24.18 -24.68
N LEU A 507 23.10 -23.10 -24.14
CA LEU A 507 24.52 -22.94 -23.79
C LEU A 507 24.73 -22.82 -22.28
N ILE A 508 23.74 -22.33 -21.54
CA ILE A 508 23.78 -22.13 -20.09
C ILE A 508 22.59 -22.81 -19.42
N ASP A 509 22.75 -23.17 -18.14
CA ASP A 509 21.64 -23.60 -17.30
C ASP A 509 20.83 -22.36 -16.93
N THR A 510 19.63 -22.22 -17.47
CA THR A 510 18.80 -21.06 -17.17
C THR A 510 17.98 -21.24 -15.91
N THR A 511 17.73 -22.48 -15.48
CA THR A 511 16.96 -22.77 -14.27
C THR A 511 17.81 -22.52 -13.03
N GLU A 512 19.05 -23.02 -13.02
CA GLU A 512 20.00 -22.76 -11.94
C GLU A 512 20.24 -21.25 -11.74
N ILE A 513 20.53 -20.53 -12.83
CA ILE A 513 20.73 -19.06 -12.76
C ILE A 513 19.47 -18.34 -12.32
N CYS A 514 18.28 -18.81 -12.73
CA CYS A 514 17.02 -18.26 -12.29
C CYS A 514 16.84 -18.42 -10.77
N ASN A 515 17.18 -19.59 -10.20
CA ASN A 515 17.12 -19.82 -8.77
C ASN A 515 18.05 -18.86 -8.01
N ILE A 516 19.32 -18.75 -8.43
CA ILE A 516 20.31 -17.88 -7.81
C ILE A 516 19.84 -16.40 -7.77
N ILE A 517 19.27 -15.91 -8.88
CA ILE A 517 18.78 -14.53 -8.96
C ILE A 517 17.46 -14.37 -8.18
N GLU A 518 16.57 -15.34 -8.18
CA GLU A 518 15.35 -15.32 -7.35
C GLU A 518 15.70 -15.26 -5.86
N ASP A 519 16.62 -16.10 -5.38
CA ASP A 519 17.02 -16.13 -3.97
C ASP A 519 17.55 -14.77 -3.47
N LYS A 520 18.28 -14.05 -4.32
CA LYS A 520 18.87 -12.76 -3.99
C LYS A 520 17.94 -11.56 -4.19
N PHE A 521 17.03 -11.62 -5.16
CA PHE A 521 16.27 -10.44 -5.61
C PHE A 521 14.75 -10.59 -5.59
N LYS A 522 14.19 -11.75 -5.22
CA LYS A 522 12.73 -11.94 -5.17
C LYS A 522 12.07 -10.82 -4.38
N GLU A 523 11.11 -10.17 -5.04
CA GLU A 523 10.29 -9.10 -4.45
C GLU A 523 11.07 -7.93 -3.86
N LYS A 524 12.37 -7.80 -4.18
CA LYS A 524 13.18 -6.65 -3.76
C LYS A 524 12.47 -5.37 -4.21
N PRO A 525 12.21 -4.42 -3.31
CA PRO A 525 11.46 -3.23 -3.66
C PRO A 525 12.22 -2.35 -4.65
N THR A 526 11.50 -1.79 -5.61
CA THR A 526 12.06 -0.91 -6.64
C THR A 526 11.19 0.33 -6.82
N PRO A 527 11.65 1.38 -7.53
CA PRO A 527 10.82 2.56 -7.81
C PRO A 527 9.58 2.21 -8.63
N TYR A 528 9.72 1.32 -9.62
CA TYR A 528 8.61 0.71 -10.33
C TYR A 528 8.96 -0.73 -10.74
N LYS A 529 8.05 -1.45 -11.41
CA LYS A 529 8.24 -2.87 -11.75
C LYS A 529 9.58 -3.12 -12.45
N PHE A 530 10.35 -4.08 -11.94
CA PHE A 530 11.63 -4.48 -12.49
C PHE A 530 11.54 -5.93 -12.96
N LYS A 531 11.89 -6.19 -14.22
CA LYS A 531 11.72 -7.49 -14.87
C LYS A 531 13.06 -7.98 -15.40
N ILE A 532 13.37 -9.22 -15.03
CA ILE A 532 14.57 -9.92 -15.48
C ILE A 532 14.16 -11.03 -16.46
N ALA A 533 14.88 -11.21 -17.55
CA ALA A 533 14.65 -12.30 -18.49
C ALA A 533 15.94 -13.02 -18.89
N ILE A 534 15.91 -14.34 -18.96
CA ILE A 534 17.07 -15.19 -19.22
C ILE A 534 16.82 -16.03 -20.47
N SER A 535 17.77 -16.04 -21.40
CA SER A 535 17.76 -16.93 -22.56
C SER A 535 19.06 -17.73 -22.62
N GLY A 536 18.92 -19.05 -22.76
CA GLY A 536 20.04 -19.97 -22.71
C GLY A 536 21.00 -19.86 -23.89
N CYS A 537 20.62 -19.14 -24.96
CA CYS A 537 21.43 -18.94 -26.15
C CYS A 537 20.98 -17.69 -26.94
N PRO A 538 21.73 -17.28 -27.98
CA PRO A 538 21.42 -16.11 -28.80
C PRO A 538 20.14 -16.18 -29.65
N ASN A 539 19.39 -17.29 -29.64
CA ASN A 539 18.03 -17.33 -30.21
C ASN A 539 17.05 -16.42 -29.43
N LYS A 540 17.37 -16.05 -28.18
CA LYS A 540 16.64 -15.05 -27.39
C LYS A 540 15.13 -15.32 -27.28
N CYS A 541 14.74 -16.56 -26.98
CA CYS A 541 13.33 -16.97 -26.87
C CYS A 541 12.52 -16.12 -25.89
N MET A 542 13.15 -15.59 -24.84
CA MET A 542 12.48 -14.75 -23.82
C MET A 542 12.54 -13.24 -24.11
N ARG A 543 13.10 -12.84 -25.27
CA ARG A 543 13.32 -11.42 -25.65
C ARG A 543 13.98 -10.61 -24.52
N PRO A 544 15.15 -11.04 -24.02
CA PRO A 544 15.83 -10.39 -22.88
C PRO A 544 16.17 -8.91 -23.14
N GLN A 545 16.38 -8.53 -24.39
CA GLN A 545 16.75 -7.16 -24.77
C GLN A 545 15.67 -6.09 -24.49
N ILE A 546 14.42 -6.49 -24.27
CA ILE A 546 13.29 -5.59 -23.93
C ILE A 546 12.81 -5.72 -22.48
N HIS A 547 13.66 -6.27 -21.60
CA HIS A 547 13.42 -6.36 -20.17
C HIS A 547 14.36 -5.42 -19.40
N ASP A 548 14.03 -5.05 -18.16
CA ASP A 548 14.87 -4.10 -17.40
C ASP A 548 16.29 -4.65 -17.25
N THR A 549 16.40 -5.97 -17.05
CA THR A 549 17.64 -6.73 -17.23
C THR A 549 17.41 -7.98 -18.08
N GLY A 550 18.28 -8.24 -19.03
CA GLY A 550 18.26 -9.42 -19.89
C GLY A 550 19.58 -10.18 -19.82
N ILE A 551 19.55 -11.51 -19.78
CA ILE A 551 20.75 -12.36 -19.73
C ILE A 551 20.70 -13.36 -20.89
N VAL A 552 21.79 -13.48 -21.64
CA VAL A 552 21.91 -14.40 -22.78
C VAL A 552 23.22 -15.17 -22.71
N GLY A 553 23.16 -16.51 -22.73
CA GLY A 553 24.36 -17.33 -22.88
C GLY A 553 25.01 -17.13 -24.25
N ILE A 554 26.32 -16.95 -24.29
CA ILE A 554 27.11 -16.76 -25.53
C ILE A 554 28.33 -17.69 -25.55
N LYS A 555 28.66 -18.18 -26.75
CA LYS A 555 29.82 -19.02 -27.02
C LYS A 555 30.38 -18.73 -28.42
N PHE A 556 31.47 -17.97 -28.47
CA PHE A 556 32.15 -17.58 -29.71
C PHE A 556 33.17 -18.65 -30.13
N PRO A 557 33.19 -19.04 -31.41
CA PRO A 557 34.13 -20.03 -31.93
C PRO A 557 35.47 -19.41 -32.36
N LYS A 558 36.56 -20.18 -32.31
CA LYS A 558 37.80 -19.95 -33.06
C LYS A 558 38.11 -21.21 -33.89
N THR A 559 38.70 -21.03 -35.07
CA THR A 559 39.13 -22.15 -35.90
C THR A 559 40.52 -22.60 -35.46
N ASN A 560 40.70 -23.91 -35.27
CA ASN A 560 41.99 -24.57 -35.21
C ASN A 560 42.39 -24.95 -36.63
N GLU A 561 43.45 -24.33 -37.15
CA GLU A 561 43.89 -24.50 -38.54
C GLU A 561 44.46 -25.90 -38.80
N ASP A 562 45.03 -26.57 -37.79
CA ASP A 562 45.60 -27.91 -37.93
C ASP A 562 44.52 -29.01 -38.06
N LYS A 563 43.33 -28.75 -37.50
CA LYS A 563 42.19 -29.68 -37.53
C LYS A 563 41.20 -29.37 -38.64
N CYS A 564 41.18 -28.14 -39.15
CA CYS A 564 40.22 -27.71 -40.14
C CYS A 564 40.67 -28.14 -41.53
N ASN A 565 39.75 -28.69 -42.32
CA ASN A 565 39.99 -29.07 -43.72
C ASN A 565 39.06 -28.32 -44.69
N GLY A 566 38.32 -27.32 -44.22
CA GLY A 566 37.44 -26.52 -45.06
C GLY A 566 36.13 -27.21 -45.50
N CYS A 567 35.68 -28.28 -44.82
CA CYS A 567 34.49 -29.06 -45.24
C CYS A 567 33.15 -28.29 -45.32
N GLY A 568 33.08 -27.03 -44.88
CA GLY A 568 31.89 -26.17 -45.02
C GLY A 568 30.77 -26.37 -44.02
N ARG A 569 30.75 -27.47 -43.25
CA ARG A 569 29.65 -27.78 -42.32
C ARG A 569 29.34 -26.67 -41.31
N CYS A 570 30.38 -25.97 -40.83
CA CYS A 570 30.23 -24.84 -39.92
C CYS A 570 29.52 -23.63 -40.56
N SER A 571 29.69 -23.42 -41.86
CA SER A 571 29.03 -22.35 -42.63
C SER A 571 27.56 -22.69 -42.86
N GLU A 572 27.25 -23.95 -43.23
CA GLU A 572 25.86 -24.41 -43.44
C GLU A 572 24.95 -24.21 -42.22
N VAL A 573 25.46 -24.47 -41.01
CA VAL A 573 24.68 -24.30 -39.77
C VAL A 573 24.61 -22.84 -39.29
N CYS A 574 25.36 -21.93 -39.92
CA CYS A 574 25.47 -20.54 -39.51
C CYS A 574 24.34 -19.67 -40.09
N LYS A 575 23.23 -19.59 -39.35
CA LYS A 575 22.04 -18.82 -39.76
C LYS A 575 22.21 -17.29 -39.87
N VAL A 576 23.33 -16.75 -39.40
CA VAL A 576 23.67 -15.32 -39.51
C VAL A 576 24.79 -15.08 -40.51
N GLU A 577 25.20 -16.10 -41.28
CA GLU A 577 26.19 -15.95 -42.37
C GLU A 577 27.55 -15.36 -41.92
N ALA A 578 27.93 -15.57 -40.65
CA ALA A 578 29.18 -15.09 -40.10
C ALA A 578 30.41 -15.94 -40.48
N ILE A 579 30.24 -17.05 -41.20
CA ILE A 579 31.32 -18.03 -41.46
C ILE A 579 31.52 -18.21 -42.96
N ASN A 580 32.76 -17.94 -43.39
CA ASN A 580 33.21 -18.15 -44.76
C ASN A 580 34.26 -19.25 -44.80
N ILE A 581 34.24 -20.06 -45.87
CA ILE A 581 35.26 -21.07 -46.15
C ILE A 581 36.22 -20.50 -47.19
N ARG A 582 37.52 -20.62 -46.98
CA ARG A 582 38.53 -20.26 -47.98
C ARG A 582 39.61 -21.34 -47.99
N GLY A 583 39.67 -22.10 -49.10
CA GLY A 583 40.54 -23.27 -49.21
C GLY A 583 40.24 -24.29 -48.12
N GLU A 584 41.28 -24.72 -47.42
CA GLU A 584 41.21 -25.77 -46.39
C GLU A 584 40.85 -25.25 -45.00
N THR A 585 40.46 -23.97 -44.84
CA THR A 585 40.13 -23.43 -43.52
C THR A 585 38.87 -22.57 -43.49
N SER A 586 38.35 -22.37 -42.27
CA SER A 586 37.12 -21.62 -41.99
C SER A 586 37.41 -20.33 -41.23
N TYR A 587 36.77 -19.23 -41.63
CA TYR A 587 36.97 -17.90 -41.06
C TYR A 587 35.66 -17.39 -40.44
N THR A 588 35.74 -16.81 -39.25
CA THR A 588 34.58 -16.22 -38.55
C THR A 588 34.65 -14.69 -38.60
N ASN A 589 33.63 -14.05 -39.15
CA ASN A 589 33.40 -12.61 -39.00
C ASN A 589 32.74 -12.33 -37.63
N TYR A 590 33.55 -11.86 -36.68
CA TYR A 590 33.07 -11.58 -35.32
C TYR A 590 32.12 -10.38 -35.20
N ASN A 591 32.03 -9.52 -36.22
CA ASN A 591 31.06 -8.42 -36.24
C ASN A 591 29.63 -8.91 -36.57
N ILE A 592 29.50 -10.08 -37.19
CA ILE A 592 28.22 -10.69 -37.56
C ILE A 592 27.89 -11.87 -36.62
N CYS A 593 28.91 -12.59 -36.16
CA CYS A 593 28.73 -13.74 -35.28
C CYS A 593 28.01 -13.33 -33.98
N ILE A 594 26.89 -14.00 -33.69
CA ILE A 594 26.12 -13.77 -32.46
C ILE A 594 26.52 -14.67 -31.29
N GLY A 595 27.55 -15.51 -31.47
CA GLY A 595 28.05 -16.41 -30.43
C GLY A 595 27.10 -17.56 -30.09
N CYS A 596 26.39 -18.14 -31.07
CA CYS A 596 25.41 -19.20 -30.81
C CYS A 596 26.00 -20.62 -30.61
N GLY A 597 27.30 -20.80 -30.83
CA GLY A 597 27.97 -22.10 -30.65
C GLY A 597 27.59 -23.22 -31.63
N LYS A 598 26.60 -23.04 -32.53
CA LYS A 598 26.12 -24.12 -33.43
C LYS A 598 27.20 -24.71 -34.32
N CYS A 599 28.08 -23.87 -34.85
CA CYS A 599 29.20 -24.31 -35.69
C CYS A 599 30.25 -25.14 -34.93
N GLN A 600 30.35 -25.00 -33.61
CA GLN A 600 31.23 -25.82 -32.76
C GLN A 600 30.63 -27.22 -32.60
N LYS A 601 29.35 -27.28 -32.19
CA LYS A 601 28.59 -28.54 -32.06
C LYS A 601 28.51 -29.34 -33.37
N ALA A 602 28.51 -28.66 -34.52
CA ALA A 602 28.36 -29.29 -35.82
C ALA A 602 29.68 -29.67 -36.51
N CYS A 603 30.84 -29.29 -35.97
CA CYS A 603 32.11 -29.51 -36.65
C CYS A 603 32.53 -30.99 -36.55
N PRO A 604 32.60 -31.75 -37.67
CA PRO A 604 32.94 -33.17 -37.63
C PRO A 604 34.43 -33.43 -37.31
N HIS A 605 35.28 -32.41 -37.43
CA HIS A 605 36.72 -32.49 -37.21
C HIS A 605 37.15 -31.84 -35.88
N GLU A 606 36.20 -31.40 -35.05
CA GLU A 606 36.47 -30.68 -33.79
C GLU A 606 37.39 -29.45 -33.96
N ALA A 607 37.44 -28.89 -35.18
CA ALA A 607 38.29 -27.77 -35.54
C ALA A 607 37.73 -26.41 -35.10
N ARG A 608 36.55 -26.40 -34.47
CA ARG A 608 35.84 -25.19 -34.02
C ARG A 608 35.88 -25.15 -32.49
N GLU A 609 36.95 -24.58 -31.96
CA GLU A 609 37.22 -24.46 -30.53
C GLU A 609 36.53 -23.23 -29.92
N VAL A 610 36.53 -23.15 -28.59
CA VAL A 610 35.96 -22.02 -27.86
C VAL A 610 36.96 -20.87 -27.84
N LYS A 611 36.57 -19.72 -28.40
CA LYS A 611 37.34 -18.47 -28.27
C LYS A 611 37.02 -17.78 -26.95
N GLU A 612 35.72 -17.66 -26.66
CA GLU A 612 35.18 -16.87 -25.57
C GLU A 612 33.77 -17.38 -25.27
N GLU A 613 33.44 -17.59 -24.00
CA GLU A 613 32.09 -17.93 -23.54
C GLU A 613 31.74 -17.15 -22.28
N GLY A 614 30.46 -17.06 -21.98
CA GLY A 614 29.93 -16.27 -20.87
C GLY A 614 28.53 -15.75 -21.17
N PHE A 615 28.29 -14.49 -20.81
CA PHE A 615 26.96 -13.89 -20.88
C PHE A 615 26.97 -12.56 -21.61
N MET A 616 25.99 -12.37 -22.49
CA MET A 616 25.59 -11.06 -22.97
C MET A 616 24.44 -10.56 -22.08
N VAL A 617 24.68 -9.47 -21.35
CA VAL A 617 23.71 -8.84 -20.46
C VAL A 617 23.17 -7.57 -21.08
N TYR A 618 21.85 -7.40 -21.05
CA TYR A 618 21.11 -6.23 -21.52
C TYR A 618 20.57 -5.46 -20.32
N ILE A 619 20.62 -4.12 -20.36
CA ILE A 619 20.11 -3.29 -19.28
C ILE A 619 19.35 -2.07 -19.77
N GLY A 620 18.24 -1.75 -19.11
CA GLY A 620 17.37 -0.64 -19.49
C GLY A 620 16.40 -0.97 -20.63
N GLY A 621 16.18 -2.25 -20.93
CA GLY A 621 15.16 -2.66 -21.88
C GLY A 621 13.74 -2.47 -21.33
N LYS A 622 12.79 -2.23 -22.21
CA LYS A 622 11.38 -2.03 -21.84
C LYS A 622 10.47 -2.50 -22.95
N GLY A 623 9.58 -3.44 -22.65
CA GLY A 623 8.41 -3.76 -23.47
C GLY A 623 7.15 -3.01 -23.01
N GLY A 624 6.11 -3.03 -23.84
CA GLY A 624 4.78 -2.48 -23.55
C GLY A 624 4.47 -1.23 -24.39
N ARG A 625 4.01 -0.15 -23.73
CA ARG A 625 3.59 1.12 -24.39
C ARG A 625 4.66 1.72 -25.30
N GLU A 626 5.93 1.51 -24.96
CA GLU A 626 7.10 1.93 -25.71
C GLU A 626 8.08 0.76 -25.66
N ILE A 627 8.65 0.42 -26.81
CA ILE A 627 9.68 -0.61 -26.92
C ILE A 627 11.04 0.08 -26.88
N VAL A 628 11.86 -0.28 -25.90
CA VAL A 628 13.24 0.19 -25.75
C VAL A 628 14.13 -1.04 -25.68
N GLU A 629 15.15 -1.08 -26.53
CA GLU A 629 16.22 -2.07 -26.46
C GLU A 629 17.26 -1.63 -25.43
N GLY A 630 17.65 -2.53 -24.52
CA GLY A 630 18.64 -2.25 -23.49
C GLY A 630 20.08 -2.17 -24.03
N ALA A 631 20.95 -1.43 -23.35
CA ALA A 631 22.39 -1.49 -23.60
C ALA A 631 22.92 -2.89 -23.30
N SER A 632 23.80 -3.39 -24.16
CA SER A 632 24.42 -4.70 -23.98
C SER A 632 25.86 -4.61 -23.52
N MET A 633 26.28 -5.51 -22.63
CA MET A 633 27.66 -5.73 -22.23
C MET A 633 27.93 -7.21 -22.02
N LYS A 634 29.21 -7.61 -21.99
CA LYS A 634 29.60 -8.99 -21.70
C LYS A 634 30.04 -9.14 -20.24
N LEU A 635 29.57 -10.19 -19.59
CA LEU A 635 30.00 -10.63 -18.25
C LEU A 635 30.44 -12.10 -18.32
N LYS A 636 31.32 -12.51 -17.40
CA LYS A 636 31.96 -13.84 -17.42
C LYS A 636 31.30 -14.84 -16.49
N SER A 637 30.73 -14.40 -15.38
CA SER A 637 30.20 -15.29 -14.34
C SER A 637 28.80 -14.88 -13.86
N VAL A 638 28.13 -15.80 -13.16
CA VAL A 638 26.84 -15.53 -12.50
C VAL A 638 27.03 -14.53 -11.35
N ASP A 639 28.14 -14.59 -10.63
CA ASP A 639 28.45 -13.63 -9.56
C ASP A 639 28.55 -12.20 -10.09
N GLU A 640 29.26 -12.01 -11.21
CA GLU A 640 29.32 -10.71 -11.90
C GLU A 640 27.92 -10.22 -12.29
N ILE A 641 27.06 -11.10 -12.78
CA ILE A 641 25.66 -10.77 -13.11
C ILE A 641 24.90 -10.30 -11.87
N THR A 642 24.98 -11.05 -10.76
CA THR A 642 24.21 -10.68 -9.57
C THR A 642 24.71 -9.38 -8.96
N ASN A 643 26.03 -9.16 -8.91
CA ASN A 643 26.59 -7.89 -8.41
C ASN A 643 26.19 -6.72 -9.31
N PHE A 644 26.19 -6.93 -10.63
CA PHE A 644 25.72 -5.93 -11.57
C PHE A 644 24.23 -5.60 -11.40
N ILE A 645 23.36 -6.61 -11.23
CA ILE A 645 21.93 -6.38 -10.94
C ILE A 645 21.77 -5.58 -9.65
N ASP A 646 22.51 -5.89 -8.60
CA ASP A 646 22.43 -5.17 -7.34
C ASP A 646 22.87 -3.70 -7.47
N GLY A 647 23.97 -3.45 -8.19
CA GLY A 647 24.42 -2.10 -8.55
C GLY A 647 23.36 -1.33 -9.34
N VAL A 648 22.73 -1.97 -10.33
CA VAL A 648 21.64 -1.37 -11.11
C VAL A 648 20.45 -1.02 -10.23
N LEU A 649 20.02 -1.92 -9.35
CA LEU A 649 18.90 -1.68 -8.44
C LEU A 649 19.20 -0.54 -7.46
N THR A 650 20.44 -0.46 -6.97
CA THR A 650 20.91 0.62 -6.09
C THR A 650 20.88 1.98 -6.79
N VAL A 651 21.45 2.07 -7.99
CA VAL A 651 21.47 3.29 -8.80
C VAL A 651 20.05 3.66 -9.25
N TYR A 652 19.21 2.69 -9.61
CA TYR A 652 17.82 2.93 -9.98
C TYR A 652 17.01 3.51 -8.81
N ASN A 653 17.11 2.94 -7.61
CA ASN A 653 16.46 3.48 -6.41
C ASN A 653 16.95 4.89 -6.07
N ARG A 654 18.24 5.19 -6.31
CA ARG A 654 18.82 6.52 -6.05
C ARG A 654 18.33 7.59 -7.04
N TYR A 655 18.26 7.26 -8.33
CA TYR A 655 18.04 8.26 -9.37
C TYR A 655 16.61 8.36 -9.87
N ALA A 656 15.75 7.36 -9.63
CA ALA A 656 14.36 7.42 -10.09
C ALA A 656 13.62 8.62 -9.47
N ASP A 657 12.99 9.40 -10.32
CA ASP A 657 12.35 10.67 -9.93
C ASP A 657 10.83 10.53 -9.77
N LYS A 658 10.23 9.57 -10.49
CA LYS A 658 8.78 9.32 -10.48
C LYS A 658 8.47 7.88 -10.10
N PRO A 659 8.51 7.54 -8.80
CA PRO A 659 8.09 6.22 -8.31
C PRO A 659 6.71 5.80 -8.86
N GLN A 660 6.55 4.51 -9.09
CA GLN A 660 5.44 3.85 -9.78
C GLN A 660 5.15 4.27 -11.23
N ARG A 661 5.89 5.24 -11.79
CA ARG A 661 5.67 5.74 -13.16
C ARG A 661 6.90 5.58 -14.05
N GLU A 662 8.09 5.85 -13.52
CA GLU A 662 9.35 5.78 -14.24
C GLU A 662 9.96 4.38 -14.14
N ARG A 663 10.14 3.71 -15.29
CA ARG A 663 10.90 2.46 -15.42
C ARG A 663 12.39 2.75 -15.51
N LEU A 664 13.22 1.73 -15.30
CA LEU A 664 14.68 1.83 -15.45
C LEU A 664 15.11 2.53 -16.76
N ALA A 665 14.52 2.13 -17.89
CA ALA A 665 14.77 2.75 -19.19
C ALA A 665 14.53 4.28 -19.19
N GLY A 666 13.48 4.74 -18.50
CA GLY A 666 13.15 6.16 -18.37
C GLY A 666 14.19 6.89 -17.52
N THR A 667 14.59 6.30 -16.39
CA THR A 667 15.65 6.85 -15.53
C THR A 667 16.97 6.98 -16.28
N MET A 668 17.39 5.92 -16.99
CA MET A 668 18.60 5.91 -17.81
C MET A 668 18.55 6.97 -18.92
N LYS A 669 17.40 7.11 -19.59
CA LYS A 669 17.20 8.14 -20.62
C LYS A 669 17.33 9.56 -20.04
N ARG A 670 16.77 9.80 -18.85
CA ARG A 670 16.76 11.13 -18.21
C ARG A 670 18.12 11.55 -17.69
N ILE A 671 18.85 10.67 -17.01
CA ILE A 671 20.15 11.03 -16.42
C ILE A 671 21.34 10.83 -17.37
N GLY A 672 21.11 10.14 -18.50
CA GLY A 672 22.14 9.72 -19.45
C GLY A 672 22.61 8.29 -19.19
N GLN A 673 22.58 7.47 -20.24
CA GLN A 673 22.90 6.04 -20.15
C GLN A 673 24.34 5.77 -19.69
N THR A 674 25.31 6.50 -20.23
CA THR A 674 26.73 6.40 -19.82
C THR A 674 26.89 6.73 -18.34
N LYS A 675 26.32 7.87 -17.91
CA LYS A 675 26.34 8.29 -16.50
C LYS A 675 25.72 7.22 -15.58
N PHE A 676 24.57 6.66 -15.97
CA PHE A 676 23.94 5.60 -15.20
C PHE A 676 24.87 4.39 -15.04
N LEU A 677 25.47 3.92 -16.14
CA LEU A 677 26.37 2.76 -16.14
C LEU A 677 27.66 3.01 -15.36
N ASP A 678 28.22 4.21 -15.41
CA ASP A 678 29.40 4.59 -14.63
C ASP A 678 29.10 4.58 -13.12
N GLU A 679 27.93 5.07 -12.72
CA GLU A 679 27.49 4.99 -11.32
C GLU A 679 27.26 3.54 -10.89
N VAL A 680 26.75 2.67 -11.77
CA VAL A 680 26.62 1.23 -11.47
C VAL A 680 27.99 0.61 -11.26
N LYS A 681 28.98 0.92 -12.11
CA LYS A 681 30.34 0.42 -11.94
C LYS A 681 30.95 0.81 -10.60
N LYS A 682 30.82 2.08 -10.20
CA LYS A 682 31.27 2.54 -8.88
C LYS A 682 30.65 1.71 -7.76
N VAL A 683 29.34 1.49 -7.79
CA VAL A 683 28.67 0.67 -6.76
C VAL A 683 29.17 -0.77 -6.74
N VAL A 684 29.53 -1.35 -7.90
CA VAL A 684 30.03 -2.73 -8.00
C VAL A 684 31.50 -2.85 -7.57
N GLU A 685 32.31 -1.83 -7.81
CA GLU A 685 33.75 -1.81 -7.51
C GLU A 685 34.06 -1.40 -6.05
N GLY A 686 33.11 -0.74 -5.37
CA GLY A 686 33.26 -0.22 -4.00
C GLY A 686 33.67 1.25 -3.97
#